data_AF-S9P2E0-F1
#
_entry.id   AF-S9P2E0-F1
#
_cell.length_a   1.000
_cell.length_b   1.000
_cell.length_c   1.000
_cell.angle_alpha   90.00
_cell.angle_beta   90.00
_cell.angle_gamma   90.00
#
_symmetry.space_group_name_H-M   'P 1'
#
loop_
_entity.id
_entity.type
_entity.pdbx_description
1 polymer ?
#
loop_
_entity_poly.entity_id
_entity_poly.type
_entity_poly.pdbx_seq_one_letter_code
_entity_poly.pdbx_strand_id
1 'polypeptide(L)'
;MVMTRNGLVTGLALGVSMFVVATMGGCPSPETPAVVPDAGSTDGSGPDAGDAGPPRITCTPARSNERIPLRRAATREAVTETFDNLRARVDAQCGSCHEAPEIRGGFQYTSDLASLRETAPAMARMATQGAMPPLPSSEQLKQAVALGQALSSWLAQGTPEGSFEVREEGSSDGGVDVARGVGEAMTDLGHCIPENAPLGSDSQKDAWFARATALPRFLSETDTDIVTFDAEKLARSGTVAFAPTYPLFSDHAKKLRQVHVPAGTSIRYDSTTKHFEIPPNTRFYKTFFKPVKDAQGQVGYRKIETRLIVVRQPWRDSLFGTYIWNEDETVAELHDLRYRDGSSFSDRVIVYRTDEATGATRNYAIPGRHRCVDCHTGSEAQNFVLGFTPLQLNRRPGGEGGVDAEADVLEDELSQVDRLISYGVLTGIRSSADLPRLETSGSKRPRNTQELELQGYFIANCAQCHNPNGFAVISNPAIASLDFSAGGSLFQFPTTLKESNGLRSYVNLGVTDFAADLRGPTPASTLFQRVARDTDERIIHMPANVPGQDCRAPLLVARWLASLDWPRDSGLSTAQKEANRQERLRQAELAVKDTCQDPPDVRWVSEDFTDKVPYEPRNTHWESSIGVPPFDYLTRYPITQAHEALAHQRIPTNFWTPKPGCRFDANAPPPESIEPWMKDKLGNPKQPWGELYSTTPGAAVFQGICANCHGRAGDGQSGAAKTLVALNGARVANLAKGLFGTSSTGTPHLAMFERVLGEHGGARYMTWMAAGGTTVTFTPEFMQAWIKYGEVDIDFSPRETDWGKWGANMLGAARGACDLVRVGKFGTGSSEPPSGNPSAIGGATLWKKVCTLDNPLTPEIEAGTDSAAVSEWLQHAQFNAGVMAYFYLRDELSKGRIYPLRGECDKR
;
A
#
# COMPACT_ATOMS: atom_id res chain seq x y z
N MET A 1 -44.88 -25.02 28.61
CA MET A 1 -44.72 -26.49 28.71
C MET A 1 -43.40 -26.82 28.06
N VAL A 2 -42.43 -27.52 28.66
CA VAL A 2 -42.31 -28.21 29.98
C VAL A 2 -40.86 -27.90 30.46
N MET A 3 -40.60 -27.24 31.60
CA MET A 3 -40.29 -27.83 32.93
C MET A 3 -39.18 -28.93 32.91
N THR A 4 -38.19 -29.00 33.82
CA THR A 4 -37.91 -28.24 35.07
C THR A 4 -36.45 -28.38 35.57
N ARG A 5 -35.97 -27.32 36.27
CA ARG A 5 -35.14 -27.28 37.50
C ARG A 5 -34.14 -28.39 37.88
N ASN A 6 -32.94 -27.97 38.29
CA ASN A 6 -32.52 -27.75 39.71
C ASN A 6 -31.39 -26.68 39.72
N GLY A 7 -31.09 -25.91 40.77
CA GLY A 7 -31.47 -25.94 42.20
C GLY A 7 -30.23 -26.26 43.06
N LEU A 8 -29.82 -25.53 44.11
CA LEU A 8 -30.60 -24.65 45.01
C LEU A 8 -30.17 -23.15 45.08
N VAL A 9 -29.75 -22.63 46.25
CA VAL A 9 -30.26 -21.36 46.86
C VAL A 9 -29.23 -20.79 47.88
N THR A 10 -28.95 -19.48 48.01
CA THR A 10 -29.59 -18.44 48.89
C THR A 10 -28.89 -17.07 48.66
N GLY A 11 -29.42 -15.85 48.88
CA GLY A 11 -30.81 -15.38 49.12
C GLY A 11 -30.94 -14.20 50.12
N LEU A 12 -31.53 -13.07 49.70
CA LEU A 12 -32.02 -11.89 50.49
C LEU A 12 -30.96 -10.99 51.19
N ALA A 13 -31.21 -9.71 51.56
CA ALA A 13 -32.06 -8.56 51.12
C ALA A 13 -31.67 -7.32 52.01
N LEU A 14 -32.26 -6.10 52.07
CA LEU A 14 -33.34 -5.33 51.40
C LEU A 14 -33.16 -3.82 51.77
N GLY A 15 -33.55 -2.83 50.95
CA GLY A 15 -33.76 -1.43 51.42
C GLY A 15 -33.79 -0.31 50.35
N VAL A 16 -34.81 0.56 50.39
CA VAL A 16 -35.05 1.73 49.49
C VAL A 16 -35.92 2.79 50.19
N SER A 17 -35.68 4.11 49.99
CA SER A 17 -36.72 5.18 49.89
C SER A 17 -36.18 6.61 49.66
N MET A 18 -37.05 7.48 49.13
CA MET A 18 -36.87 8.94 48.91
C MET A 18 -37.39 9.78 50.10
N PHE A 19 -37.18 11.12 50.10
CA PHE A 19 -38.26 12.12 50.05
C PHE A 19 -37.75 13.57 49.77
N VAL A 20 -38.65 14.56 49.69
CA VAL A 20 -38.46 15.94 49.17
C VAL A 20 -39.32 16.96 49.98
N VAL A 21 -39.06 18.28 49.87
CA VAL A 21 -40.00 19.47 49.95
C VAL A 21 -39.67 20.61 50.98
N ALA A 22 -39.16 21.74 50.45
CA ALA A 22 -39.56 23.18 50.57
C ALA A 22 -39.64 24.07 51.87
N THR A 23 -39.06 25.29 51.73
CA THR A 23 -39.58 26.69 52.00
C THR A 23 -39.55 27.47 53.36
N MET A 24 -38.99 28.71 53.25
CA MET A 24 -39.45 30.06 53.76
C MET A 24 -39.09 30.65 55.16
N GLY A 25 -38.74 31.97 55.15
CA GLY A 25 -38.63 32.92 56.29
C GLY A 25 -37.22 33.12 56.92
N GLY A 26 -36.75 34.30 57.38
CA GLY A 26 -37.25 35.70 57.40
C GLY A 26 -36.24 36.72 58.00
N CYS A 27 -36.44 38.02 57.76
CA CYS A 27 -35.60 39.22 58.15
C CYS A 27 -35.64 39.57 59.68
N PRO A 28 -34.79 40.50 60.27
CA PRO A 28 -34.43 41.85 59.77
C PRO A 28 -33.05 42.51 60.13
N SER A 29 -32.87 43.76 59.70
CA SER A 29 -31.76 44.74 59.94
C SER A 29 -31.92 45.53 61.28
N PRO A 30 -31.06 46.50 61.69
CA PRO A 30 -30.69 47.77 61.01
C PRO A 30 -29.14 48.06 61.07
N GLU A 31 -28.52 49.23 60.78
CA GLU A 31 -28.91 50.66 60.69
C GLU A 31 -28.21 51.42 59.53
N THR A 32 -28.65 52.66 59.28
CA THR A 32 -28.04 53.68 58.40
C THR A 32 -27.81 54.99 59.17
N PRO A 33 -27.06 55.95 58.59
CA PRO A 33 -27.71 57.23 58.33
C PRO A 33 -27.45 57.84 56.95
N ALA A 34 -28.41 58.69 56.54
CA ALA A 34 -28.42 59.58 55.37
C ALA A 34 -27.65 60.90 55.67
N VAL A 35 -27.45 61.91 54.81
CA VAL A 35 -27.63 62.18 53.36
C VAL A 35 -26.88 63.49 53.05
N VAL A 36 -26.52 63.78 51.78
CA VAL A 36 -26.57 65.13 51.12
C VAL A 36 -26.16 64.97 49.64
N PRO A 37 -26.84 65.63 48.67
CA PRO A 37 -26.44 65.67 47.26
C PRO A 37 -25.73 66.98 46.87
N ASP A 38 -24.87 66.96 45.84
CA ASP A 38 -24.76 68.09 44.89
C ASP A 38 -24.11 67.70 43.54
N ALA A 39 -24.06 68.66 42.62
CA ALA A 39 -23.69 68.56 41.21
C ALA A 39 -22.18 68.45 40.90
N GLY A 40 -21.84 68.11 39.65
CA GLY A 40 -20.51 68.35 39.09
C GLY A 40 -20.16 67.43 37.91
N SER A 41 -19.69 68.02 36.80
CA SER A 41 -19.17 67.28 35.62
C SER A 41 -17.65 67.19 35.63
N THR A 42 -17.09 66.00 35.42
CA THR A 42 -15.79 65.76 34.73
C THR A 42 -15.61 64.28 34.40
N ASP A 43 -14.65 63.97 33.52
CA ASP A 43 -14.37 62.62 33.01
C ASP A 43 -14.00 61.57 34.07
N GLY A 44 -14.33 60.30 33.81
CA GLY A 44 -13.94 59.17 34.66
C GLY A 44 -14.25 57.82 34.02
N SER A 45 -13.26 57.15 33.46
CA SER A 45 -13.39 55.81 32.86
C SER A 45 -13.52 54.72 33.94
N GLY A 46 -14.59 53.92 33.87
CA GLY A 46 -14.81 52.71 34.68
C GLY A 46 -15.39 51.58 33.80
N PRO A 47 -15.18 50.30 34.15
CA PRO A 47 -15.29 49.21 33.18
C PRO A 47 -16.72 48.72 32.92
N ASP A 48 -17.02 48.46 31.65
CA ASP A 48 -18.13 47.59 31.26
C ASP A 48 -17.90 46.16 31.77
N ALA A 49 -18.99 45.46 32.10
CA ALA A 49 -18.96 44.06 32.51
C ALA A 49 -18.69 43.16 31.29
N GLY A 50 -17.40 42.92 31.02
CA GLY A 50 -16.95 42.16 29.85
C GLY A 50 -17.52 40.74 29.80
N ASP A 51 -18.25 40.44 28.72
CA ASP A 51 -18.64 39.07 28.35
C ASP A 51 -17.38 38.20 28.19
N ALA A 52 -17.35 37.08 28.91
CA ALA A 52 -16.17 36.23 29.04
C ALA A 52 -16.04 35.29 27.83
N GLY A 53 -15.73 35.88 26.68
CA GLY A 53 -15.49 35.15 25.43
C GLY A 53 -14.43 34.04 25.56
N PRO A 54 -14.43 33.05 24.65
CA PRO A 54 -13.61 31.85 24.76
C PRO A 54 -12.11 32.19 24.93
N PRO A 55 -11.38 31.39 25.73
CA PRO A 55 -10.03 31.72 26.19
C PRO A 55 -9.13 32.12 25.01
N ARG A 56 -8.45 33.27 25.13
CA ARG A 56 -7.54 33.76 24.10
C ARG A 56 -6.31 32.86 24.05
N ILE A 57 -6.35 31.87 23.15
CA ILE A 57 -5.15 31.17 22.69
C ILE A 57 -4.28 32.21 21.97
N THR A 58 -3.12 32.50 22.55
CA THR A 58 -2.00 33.14 21.84
C THR A 58 -1.14 32.05 21.22
N CYS A 59 -0.34 32.44 20.22
CA CYS A 59 0.64 31.54 19.64
C CYS A 59 1.94 32.29 19.28
N THR A 60 3.07 31.61 19.47
CA THR A 60 4.41 32.12 19.14
C THR A 60 4.87 31.59 17.77
N PRO A 61 5.56 32.38 16.93
CA PRO A 61 5.99 31.94 15.60
C PRO A 61 6.79 30.64 15.63
N ALA A 62 6.42 29.66 14.81
CA ALA A 62 6.94 28.30 14.91
C ALA A 62 8.41 28.20 14.48
N ARG A 63 9.27 27.68 15.37
CA ARG A 63 10.70 27.47 15.13
C ARG A 63 10.90 26.05 14.59
N SER A 64 10.65 25.89 13.29
CA SER A 64 11.00 24.70 12.50
C SER A 64 11.77 25.13 11.25
N ASN A 65 12.78 24.34 10.87
CA ASN A 65 13.54 24.55 9.64
C ASN A 65 12.85 23.95 8.40
N GLU A 66 11.80 23.12 8.56
CA GLU A 66 10.88 22.80 7.45
C GLU A 66 9.91 23.96 7.21
N ARG A 67 10.44 25.07 6.69
CA ARG A 67 9.65 26.21 6.19
C ARG A 67 8.85 25.82 4.95
N ILE A 68 7.57 26.18 4.93
CA ILE A 68 6.63 25.91 3.83
C ILE A 68 5.86 27.20 3.45
N PRO A 69 6.53 28.32 3.09
CA PRO A 69 5.85 29.56 2.71
C PRO A 69 4.93 29.32 1.50
N LEU A 70 3.65 29.64 1.63
CA LEU A 70 2.64 29.30 0.62
C LEU A 70 2.80 30.15 -0.65
N ARG A 71 2.61 29.53 -1.82
CA ARG A 71 2.69 30.22 -3.12
C ARG A 71 1.57 31.25 -3.32
N ARG A 72 0.35 30.94 -2.84
CA ARG A 72 -0.83 31.81 -2.96
C ARG A 72 -1.36 32.20 -1.58
N ALA A 73 -1.57 33.51 -1.41
CA ALA A 73 -2.29 34.14 -0.30
C ALA A 73 -3.37 35.14 -0.80
N ALA A 74 -3.61 35.12 -2.13
CA ALA A 74 -4.69 35.74 -2.90
C ALA A 74 -4.60 35.18 -4.34
N THR A 75 -5.69 35.27 -5.11
CA THR A 75 -5.92 34.58 -6.39
C THR A 75 -5.24 35.21 -7.62
N ARG A 76 -5.43 34.60 -8.82
CA ARG A 76 -4.85 35.01 -10.11
C ARG A 76 -5.94 35.21 -11.20
N GLU A 77 -5.60 35.88 -12.31
CA GLU A 77 -6.43 35.93 -13.52
C GLU A 77 -6.61 34.55 -14.19
N ALA A 78 -7.78 34.35 -14.81
CA ALA A 78 -8.20 33.12 -15.45
C ALA A 78 -7.45 32.79 -16.77
N VAL A 79 -7.47 31.51 -17.16
CA VAL A 79 -6.92 31.01 -18.42
C VAL A 79 -8.06 30.66 -19.39
N THR A 80 -7.96 31.07 -20.65
CA THR A 80 -9.01 30.83 -21.67
C THR A 80 -8.50 30.00 -22.86
N GLU A 81 -9.37 29.16 -23.41
CA GLU A 81 -9.15 28.36 -24.63
C GLU A 81 -10.34 28.52 -25.59
N THR A 82 -10.24 27.98 -26.81
CA THR A 82 -11.31 27.97 -27.84
C THR A 82 -11.63 26.56 -28.30
N PHE A 83 -12.86 26.32 -28.76
CA PHE A 83 -13.26 24.99 -29.27
C PHE A 83 -12.41 24.52 -30.46
N ASP A 84 -11.99 25.41 -31.37
CA ASP A 84 -11.11 25.04 -32.48
C ASP A 84 -9.72 24.56 -32.02
N ASN A 85 -9.15 25.20 -30.98
CA ASN A 85 -7.88 24.76 -30.38
C ASN A 85 -8.06 23.43 -29.65
N LEU A 86 -9.16 23.28 -28.91
CA LEU A 86 -9.51 22.03 -28.22
C LEU A 86 -9.61 20.87 -29.22
N ARG A 87 -10.36 21.04 -30.32
CA ARG A 87 -10.48 20.05 -31.39
C ARG A 87 -9.10 19.69 -31.96
N ALA A 88 -8.31 20.67 -32.38
CA ALA A 88 -6.98 20.44 -32.95
C ALA A 88 -6.03 19.69 -32.00
N ARG A 89 -6.17 19.88 -30.67
CA ARG A 89 -5.42 19.12 -29.66
C ARG A 89 -5.92 17.69 -29.50
N VAL A 90 -7.24 17.43 -29.62
CA VAL A 90 -7.80 16.07 -29.67
C VAL A 90 -7.29 15.35 -30.93
N ASP A 91 -7.41 15.98 -32.09
CA ASP A 91 -6.96 15.43 -33.38
C ASP A 91 -5.47 15.02 -33.30
N ALA A 92 -4.61 15.92 -32.82
CA ALA A 92 -3.17 15.70 -32.71
C ALA A 92 -2.75 14.61 -31.69
N GLN A 93 -3.50 14.42 -30.60
CA GLN A 93 -3.15 13.46 -29.54
C GLN A 93 -3.86 12.11 -29.65
N CYS A 94 -5.07 12.09 -30.20
CA CYS A 94 -5.94 10.92 -30.23
C CYS A 94 -6.20 10.39 -31.66
N GLY A 95 -6.06 11.23 -32.69
CA GLY A 95 -6.48 10.87 -34.06
C GLY A 95 -5.79 9.64 -34.62
N SER A 96 -4.46 9.54 -34.46
CA SER A 96 -3.64 8.42 -34.94
C SER A 96 -3.98 7.03 -34.38
N CYS A 97 -4.88 6.93 -33.40
CA CYS A 97 -5.38 5.69 -32.81
C CYS A 97 -6.92 5.55 -32.83
N HIS A 98 -7.66 6.66 -32.97
CA HIS A 98 -9.10 6.71 -32.68
C HIS A 98 -9.92 7.63 -33.61
N GLU A 99 -9.31 8.43 -34.49
CA GLU A 99 -10.08 9.13 -35.52
C GLU A 99 -10.48 8.12 -36.60
N ALA A 100 -11.75 8.12 -37.00
CA ALA A 100 -12.23 7.16 -38.00
C ALA A 100 -11.42 7.24 -39.30
N PRO A 101 -10.86 6.13 -39.82
CA PRO A 101 -11.27 4.74 -39.58
C PRO A 101 -10.45 3.95 -38.54
N GLU A 102 -9.52 4.53 -37.79
CA GLU A 102 -8.75 3.78 -36.78
C GLU A 102 -9.59 3.47 -35.53
N ILE A 103 -9.56 2.21 -35.08
CA ILE A 103 -10.31 1.74 -33.89
C ILE A 103 -9.38 0.97 -32.94
N ARG A 104 -8.41 1.66 -32.34
CA ARG A 104 -7.57 1.06 -31.28
C ARG A 104 -8.29 1.14 -29.93
N GLY A 105 -8.07 0.15 -29.07
CA GLY A 105 -8.69 0.09 -27.74
C GLY A 105 -10.22 -0.08 -27.70
N GLY A 106 -10.89 -0.30 -28.84
CA GLY A 106 -12.35 -0.45 -28.91
C GLY A 106 -13.11 0.88 -28.84
N PHE A 107 -12.49 1.98 -29.29
CA PHE A 107 -13.02 3.33 -29.25
C PHE A 107 -12.65 4.12 -30.51
N GLN A 108 -13.57 4.93 -31.03
CA GLN A 108 -13.39 5.83 -32.17
C GLN A 108 -14.15 7.15 -31.97
N TYR A 109 -13.78 8.20 -32.72
CA TYR A 109 -14.50 9.47 -32.82
C TYR A 109 -14.33 10.11 -34.21
N THR A 110 -15.06 11.18 -34.47
CA THR A 110 -14.84 12.12 -35.58
C THR A 110 -14.72 13.54 -35.01
N SER A 111 -13.94 14.41 -35.66
CA SER A 111 -13.62 15.75 -35.14
C SER A 111 -14.78 16.76 -35.18
N ASP A 112 -16.02 16.30 -35.41
CA ASP A 112 -17.22 17.12 -35.33
C ASP A 112 -17.71 17.28 -33.89
N LEU A 113 -18.53 18.31 -33.68
CA LEU A 113 -19.05 18.68 -32.38
C LEU A 113 -19.96 17.63 -31.74
N ALA A 114 -20.69 16.82 -32.52
CA ALA A 114 -21.61 15.83 -31.96
C ALA A 114 -20.83 14.59 -31.48
N SER A 115 -19.90 14.08 -32.27
CA SER A 115 -19.01 12.99 -31.85
C SER A 115 -18.12 13.40 -30.68
N LEU A 116 -17.52 14.60 -30.70
CA LEU A 116 -16.73 15.10 -29.57
C LEU A 116 -17.57 15.28 -28.30
N ARG A 117 -18.85 15.71 -28.39
CA ARG A 117 -19.76 15.77 -27.22
C ARG A 117 -20.02 14.39 -26.60
N GLU A 118 -20.20 13.36 -27.42
CA GLU A 118 -20.41 11.98 -26.93
C GLU A 118 -19.14 11.38 -26.31
N THR A 119 -17.97 11.65 -26.91
CA THR A 119 -16.71 10.95 -26.59
C THR A 119 -15.82 11.67 -25.58
N ALA A 120 -15.91 13.00 -25.47
CA ALA A 120 -15.11 13.80 -24.54
C ALA A 120 -15.15 13.32 -23.07
N PRO A 121 -16.27 12.85 -22.48
CA PRO A 121 -16.29 12.36 -21.10
C PRO A 121 -15.42 11.11 -20.89
N ALA A 122 -15.24 10.28 -21.93
CA ALA A 122 -14.34 9.13 -21.88
C ALA A 122 -12.89 9.55 -22.11
N MET A 123 -12.64 10.41 -23.11
CA MET A 123 -11.31 10.97 -23.39
C MET A 123 -10.75 11.70 -22.17
N ALA A 124 -11.52 12.63 -21.59
CA ALA A 124 -11.12 13.45 -20.45
C ALA A 124 -10.69 12.60 -19.26
N ARG A 125 -11.53 11.63 -18.86
CA ARG A 125 -11.24 10.70 -17.76
C ARG A 125 -9.96 9.89 -18.02
N MET A 126 -9.79 9.33 -19.21
CA MET A 126 -8.61 8.49 -19.53
C MET A 126 -7.32 9.33 -19.59
N ALA A 127 -7.42 10.58 -20.04
CA ALA A 127 -6.28 11.49 -20.16
C ALA A 127 -5.88 12.10 -18.81
N THR A 128 -6.82 12.54 -17.97
CA THR A 128 -6.51 12.98 -16.59
C THR A 128 -6.10 11.83 -15.66
N GLN A 129 -6.47 10.59 -15.97
CA GLN A 129 -5.90 9.39 -15.32
C GLN A 129 -4.44 9.12 -15.70
N GLY A 130 -3.92 9.75 -16.75
CA GLY A 130 -2.65 9.36 -17.37
C GLY A 130 -2.68 7.95 -18.00
N ALA A 131 -3.88 7.42 -18.27
CA ALA A 131 -4.09 6.09 -18.82
C ALA A 131 -4.02 6.07 -20.36
N MET A 132 -4.13 7.23 -21.01
CA MET A 132 -3.96 7.42 -22.45
C MET A 132 -3.12 8.69 -22.73
N PRO A 133 -2.23 8.69 -23.74
CA PRO A 133 -1.82 7.52 -24.54
C PRO A 133 -1.04 6.50 -23.68
N PRO A 134 -1.05 5.21 -24.03
CA PRO A 134 -0.44 4.16 -23.21
C PRO A 134 1.10 4.24 -23.22
N LEU A 135 1.71 4.01 -22.06
CA LEU A 135 3.16 4.15 -21.82
C LEU A 135 3.71 5.52 -22.31
N PRO A 136 3.13 6.65 -21.86
CA PRO A 136 3.49 7.96 -22.38
C PRO A 136 4.89 8.38 -21.90
N SER A 137 5.60 9.16 -22.72
CA SER A 137 6.65 10.03 -22.20
C SER A 137 6.05 11.13 -21.32
N SER A 138 6.85 11.70 -20.42
CA SER A 138 6.37 12.72 -19.47
C SER A 138 5.71 13.93 -20.14
N GLU A 139 6.18 14.31 -21.33
CA GLU A 139 5.63 15.41 -22.13
C GLU A 139 4.29 15.02 -22.79
N GLN A 140 4.18 13.81 -23.35
CA GLN A 140 2.89 13.30 -23.85
C GLN A 140 1.85 13.17 -22.71
N LEU A 141 2.29 12.77 -21.51
CA LEU A 141 1.43 12.70 -20.32
C LEU A 141 0.95 14.09 -19.89
N LYS A 142 1.81 15.11 -19.90
CA LYS A 142 1.42 16.51 -19.65
C LYS A 142 0.40 17.01 -20.68
N GLN A 143 0.68 16.79 -21.95
CA GLN A 143 -0.18 17.22 -23.06
C GLN A 143 -1.56 16.54 -22.99
N ALA A 144 -1.61 15.25 -22.59
CA ALA A 144 -2.83 14.49 -22.35
C ALA A 144 -3.60 14.97 -21.13
N VAL A 145 -2.98 15.11 -19.95
CA VAL A 145 -3.67 15.61 -18.75
C VAL A 145 -4.21 17.02 -18.98
N ALA A 146 -3.44 17.90 -19.62
CA ALA A 146 -3.89 19.24 -19.99
C ALA A 146 -5.00 19.24 -21.04
N LEU A 147 -5.09 18.21 -21.91
CA LEU A 147 -6.22 18.03 -22.82
C LEU A 147 -7.45 17.54 -22.06
N GLY A 148 -7.27 16.60 -21.13
CA GLY A 148 -8.35 16.11 -20.27
C GLY A 148 -8.95 17.19 -19.38
N GLN A 149 -8.13 18.07 -18.80
CA GLN A 149 -8.58 19.25 -18.05
C GLN A 149 -9.40 20.22 -18.92
N ALA A 150 -8.98 20.45 -20.17
CA ALA A 150 -9.70 21.30 -21.11
C ALA A 150 -11.04 20.68 -21.56
N LEU A 151 -11.05 19.37 -21.83
CA LEU A 151 -12.28 18.61 -22.12
C LEU A 151 -13.25 18.63 -20.92
N SER A 152 -12.77 18.40 -19.70
CA SER A 152 -13.58 18.54 -18.46
C SER A 152 -14.14 19.97 -18.31
N SER A 153 -13.32 21.00 -18.52
CA SER A 153 -13.73 22.41 -18.47
C SER A 153 -14.84 22.72 -19.48
N TRP A 154 -14.66 22.26 -20.71
CA TRP A 154 -15.58 22.46 -21.83
C TRP A 154 -16.93 21.75 -21.59
N LEU A 155 -16.89 20.50 -21.11
CA LEU A 155 -18.08 19.75 -20.70
C LEU A 155 -18.84 20.45 -19.56
N ALA A 156 -18.13 20.90 -18.52
CA ALA A 156 -18.72 21.59 -17.37
C ALA A 156 -19.39 22.93 -17.74
N GLN A 157 -18.89 23.62 -18.77
CA GLN A 157 -19.46 24.87 -19.30
C GLN A 157 -20.56 24.63 -20.37
N GLY A 158 -21.06 23.41 -20.52
CA GLY A 158 -22.15 23.10 -21.47
C GLY A 158 -21.70 22.97 -22.92
N THR A 159 -20.41 22.70 -23.17
CA THR A 159 -19.80 22.48 -24.50
C THR A 159 -19.96 23.63 -25.50
N PRO A 160 -19.48 24.85 -25.16
CA PRO A 160 -19.55 26.02 -26.03
C PRO A 160 -18.66 25.89 -27.28
N GLU A 161 -19.10 26.48 -28.39
CA GLU A 161 -18.40 26.45 -29.68
C GLU A 161 -17.41 27.62 -29.87
N GLY A 162 -17.37 28.55 -28.91
CA GLY A 162 -16.47 29.71 -28.91
C GLY A 162 -15.30 29.57 -27.94
N SER A 163 -14.94 30.68 -27.29
CA SER A 163 -13.99 30.68 -26.17
C SER A 163 -14.66 30.19 -24.87
N PHE A 164 -13.89 29.49 -24.04
CA PHE A 164 -14.28 29.04 -22.70
C PHE A 164 -13.11 29.16 -21.72
N GLU A 165 -13.38 29.08 -20.43
CA GLU A 165 -12.36 29.15 -19.39
C GLU A 165 -11.79 27.75 -19.11
N VAL A 166 -10.47 27.58 -19.13
CA VAL A 166 -9.82 26.33 -18.71
C VAL A 166 -9.64 26.36 -17.20
N ARG A 167 -10.64 25.82 -16.51
CA ARG A 167 -10.68 25.72 -15.05
C ARG A 167 -10.06 24.40 -14.64
N GLU A 168 -8.96 24.41 -13.88
CA GLU A 168 -8.59 23.20 -13.13
C GLU A 168 -9.75 22.83 -12.20
N GLU A 169 -10.04 21.52 -12.06
CA GLU A 169 -11.15 21.04 -11.24
C GLU A 169 -11.08 21.61 -9.82
N GLY A 170 -12.20 22.19 -9.34
CA GLY A 170 -12.29 22.82 -8.02
C GLY A 170 -12.40 24.35 -8.00
N SER A 171 -12.63 25.03 -9.13
CA SER A 171 -13.04 26.46 -9.13
C SER A 171 -14.52 26.63 -8.70
N SER A 172 -14.85 26.26 -7.46
CA SER A 172 -16.17 26.54 -6.88
C SER A 172 -16.24 27.97 -6.33
N ASP A 173 -17.37 28.65 -6.52
CA ASP A 173 -17.66 29.89 -5.80
C ASP A 173 -17.57 29.66 -4.28
N GLY A 174 -16.90 30.56 -3.55
CA GLY A 174 -16.74 30.46 -2.10
C GLY A 174 -15.46 29.78 -1.59
N GLY A 175 -14.37 29.77 -2.38
CA GLY A 175 -13.03 29.42 -1.88
C GLY A 175 -12.54 30.36 -0.77
N VAL A 176 -11.61 29.87 0.07
CA VAL A 176 -11.11 30.59 1.26
C VAL A 176 -9.62 30.89 1.12
N ASP A 177 -9.26 32.18 1.11
CA ASP A 177 -7.87 32.63 1.09
C ASP A 177 -7.13 32.36 2.42
N VAL A 178 -5.83 32.11 2.32
CA VAL A 178 -4.93 32.08 3.49
C VAL A 178 -4.44 33.50 3.77
N ALA A 179 -4.65 33.99 5.00
CA ALA A 179 -4.15 35.29 5.41
C ALA A 179 -2.61 35.37 5.23
N ARG A 180 -2.12 36.44 4.59
CA ARG A 180 -0.70 36.58 4.20
C ARG A 180 0.30 36.23 5.31
N GLY A 181 0.09 36.75 6.52
CA GLY A 181 0.98 36.49 7.68
C GLY A 181 1.01 35.02 8.11
N VAL A 182 -0.08 34.27 7.94
CA VAL A 182 -0.10 32.80 8.10
C VAL A 182 0.74 32.18 6.98
N GLY A 183 0.43 32.51 5.72
CA GLY A 183 1.04 31.92 4.54
C GLY A 183 2.56 32.09 4.46
N GLU A 184 3.10 33.26 4.82
CA GLU A 184 4.54 33.54 4.82
C GLU A 184 5.29 32.87 5.99
N ALA A 185 4.62 32.64 7.12
CA ALA A 185 5.21 32.05 8.33
C ALA A 185 5.08 30.52 8.41
N MET A 186 4.33 29.86 7.53
CA MET A 186 4.08 28.42 7.53
C MET A 186 5.34 27.54 7.67
N THR A 187 5.21 26.48 8.47
CA THR A 187 6.18 25.38 8.68
C THR A 187 5.46 24.01 8.69
N ASP A 188 6.18 22.90 8.85
CA ASP A 188 5.58 21.57 9.11
C ASP A 188 4.80 21.47 10.43
N LEU A 189 5.01 22.41 11.36
CA LEU A 189 4.26 22.59 12.61
C LEU A 189 3.17 23.69 12.49
N GLY A 190 2.91 24.21 11.29
CA GLY A 190 2.03 25.37 11.08
C GLY A 190 2.78 26.70 11.16
N HIS A 191 2.06 27.82 11.18
CA HIS A 191 2.67 29.15 11.22
C HIS A 191 3.10 29.59 12.64
N CYS A 192 2.48 29.02 13.68
CA CYS A 192 2.77 29.32 15.08
C CYS A 192 2.46 28.12 16.00
N ILE A 193 3.07 28.11 17.18
CA ILE A 193 2.84 27.13 18.25
C ILE A 193 1.85 27.73 19.27
N PRO A 194 0.69 27.10 19.52
CA PRO A 194 -0.27 27.52 20.54
C PRO A 194 0.33 27.48 21.95
N GLU A 195 0.07 28.51 22.76
CA GLU A 195 0.66 28.61 24.11
C GLU A 195 -0.25 28.06 25.23
N ASN A 196 -1.56 27.95 24.96
CA ASN A 196 -2.55 27.54 25.96
C ASN A 196 -2.73 26.03 26.04
N ALA A 197 -2.98 25.57 27.27
CA ALA A 197 -3.29 24.20 27.64
C ALA A 197 -4.46 24.18 28.66
N PRO A 198 -5.50 23.35 28.48
CA PRO A 198 -5.77 22.49 27.32
C PRO A 198 -6.16 23.31 26.07
N LEU A 199 -6.28 22.62 24.93
CA LEU A 199 -6.83 23.18 23.69
C LEU A 199 -8.34 23.42 23.81
N GLY A 200 -8.91 24.10 22.80
CA GLY A 200 -10.37 24.13 22.60
C GLY A 200 -10.91 22.83 22.01
N SER A 201 -12.16 22.85 21.53
CA SER A 201 -12.83 21.65 20.99
C SER A 201 -14.00 21.99 20.07
N ASP A 202 -14.26 21.16 19.07
CA ASP A 202 -15.40 21.28 18.15
C ASP A 202 -16.35 20.08 18.29
N SER A 203 -17.12 20.10 19.38
CA SER A 203 -18.06 19.03 19.73
C SER A 203 -19.19 18.85 18.70
N GLN A 204 -19.49 19.88 17.91
CA GLN A 204 -20.47 19.81 16.81
C GLN A 204 -19.90 19.03 15.62
N LYS A 205 -18.66 19.31 15.19
CA LYS A 205 -17.97 18.53 14.17
C LYS A 205 -17.66 17.12 14.65
N ASP A 206 -17.29 16.91 15.91
CA ASP A 206 -17.15 15.57 16.50
C ASP A 206 -18.43 14.76 16.36
N ALA A 207 -19.57 15.32 16.80
CA ALA A 207 -20.85 14.65 16.72
C ALA A 207 -21.30 14.40 15.26
N TRP A 208 -20.92 15.25 14.31
CA TRP A 208 -21.12 15.02 12.88
C TRP A 208 -20.27 13.83 12.39
N PHE A 209 -18.95 13.88 12.61
CA PHE A 209 -18.03 12.84 12.19
C PHE A 209 -18.33 11.49 12.85
N ALA A 210 -18.80 11.46 14.09
CA ALA A 210 -19.15 10.22 14.79
C ALA A 210 -20.32 9.47 14.13
N ARG A 211 -21.18 10.17 13.38
CA ARG A 211 -22.28 9.59 12.59
C ARG A 211 -21.96 9.43 11.10
N ALA A 212 -20.85 9.99 10.63
CA ALA A 212 -20.49 9.97 9.21
C ALA A 212 -20.11 8.56 8.73
N THR A 213 -20.65 8.17 7.59
CA THR A 213 -20.34 6.93 6.85
C THR A 213 -19.51 7.17 5.58
N ALA A 214 -19.33 8.44 5.21
CA ALA A 214 -18.50 8.91 4.11
C ALA A 214 -17.86 10.24 4.51
N LEU A 215 -16.82 10.67 3.79
CA LEU A 215 -16.25 12.00 3.93
C LEU A 215 -17.15 13.04 3.21
N PRO A 216 -17.17 14.31 3.64
CA PRO A 216 -17.89 15.38 2.94
C PRO A 216 -17.21 15.73 1.60
N ARG A 217 -17.84 16.59 0.78
CA ARG A 217 -17.34 16.90 -0.57
C ARG A 217 -16.14 17.84 -0.52
N PHE A 218 -16.17 18.85 0.35
CA PHE A 218 -15.11 19.85 0.45
C PHE A 218 -14.39 19.76 1.80
N LEU A 219 -13.07 20.01 1.80
CA LEU A 219 -12.26 20.00 3.02
C LEU A 219 -12.71 21.08 4.03
N SER A 220 -13.27 22.21 3.55
CA SER A 220 -13.89 23.24 4.39
C SER A 220 -15.10 22.74 5.19
N GLU A 221 -15.70 21.62 4.81
CA GLU A 221 -16.78 20.98 5.57
C GLU A 221 -16.25 20.13 6.75
N THR A 222 -14.94 19.86 6.85
CA THR A 222 -14.40 18.93 7.86
C THR A 222 -14.15 19.62 9.21
N ASP A 223 -13.12 20.44 9.33
CA ASP A 223 -12.73 21.12 10.58
C ASP A 223 -12.72 22.64 10.43
N THR A 224 -13.03 23.34 11.51
CA THR A 224 -13.04 24.80 11.55
C THR A 224 -11.65 25.35 11.17
N ASP A 225 -11.62 26.28 10.22
CA ASP A 225 -10.41 26.90 9.61
C ASP A 225 -9.37 25.96 8.96
N ILE A 226 -9.65 24.65 8.78
CA ILE A 226 -8.68 23.67 8.25
C ILE A 226 -8.10 24.02 6.87
N VAL A 227 -8.85 24.76 6.04
CA VAL A 227 -8.38 25.19 4.71
C VAL A 227 -7.41 26.39 4.75
N THR A 228 -7.38 27.12 5.86
CA THR A 228 -6.54 28.32 6.06
C THR A 228 -5.16 28.00 6.64
N PHE A 229 -5.03 26.87 7.34
CA PHE A 229 -3.88 26.51 8.21
C PHE A 229 -3.54 27.55 9.29
N ASP A 230 -4.54 28.34 9.71
CA ASP A 230 -4.48 29.21 10.88
C ASP A 230 -4.38 28.36 12.16
N ALA A 231 -3.16 28.20 12.67
CA ALA A 231 -2.85 27.35 13.82
C ALA A 231 -3.45 27.89 15.13
N GLU A 232 -3.69 29.20 15.27
CA GLU A 232 -4.34 29.75 16.45
C GLU A 232 -5.83 29.34 16.49
N LYS A 233 -6.54 29.50 15.37
CA LYS A 233 -7.94 29.09 15.26
C LYS A 233 -8.12 27.57 15.33
N LEU A 234 -7.24 26.81 14.68
CA LEU A 234 -7.25 25.35 14.76
C LEU A 234 -7.05 24.86 16.19
N ALA A 235 -6.18 25.51 16.98
CA ALA A 235 -6.05 25.21 18.41
C ALA A 235 -7.32 25.53 19.21
N ARG A 236 -8.09 26.56 18.82
CA ARG A 236 -9.40 26.88 19.42
C ARG A 236 -10.47 25.85 19.08
N SER A 237 -10.33 25.08 17.99
CA SER A 237 -11.20 23.95 17.66
C SER A 237 -10.68 22.58 18.16
N GLY A 238 -9.47 22.50 18.75
CA GLY A 238 -8.87 21.24 19.22
C GLY A 238 -7.95 20.52 18.23
N THR A 239 -7.56 21.20 17.14
CA THR A 239 -6.70 20.68 16.07
C THR A 239 -5.29 21.25 16.19
N VAL A 240 -4.25 20.40 16.25
CA VAL A 240 -2.84 20.83 16.35
C VAL A 240 -1.90 20.07 15.44
N ALA A 241 -0.77 20.67 15.08
CA ALA A 241 0.23 20.09 14.18
C ALA A 241 1.25 19.19 14.90
N PHE A 242 1.85 18.26 14.16
CA PHE A 242 2.94 17.38 14.63
C PHE A 242 3.87 16.95 13.49
N ALA A 243 5.10 16.55 13.82
CA ALA A 243 6.11 16.15 12.85
C ALA A 243 6.81 14.81 13.21
N PRO A 244 6.87 13.82 12.30
CA PRO A 244 7.47 12.52 12.57
C PRO A 244 9.01 12.56 12.58
N THR A 245 9.64 11.80 13.47
CA THR A 245 11.11 11.63 13.58
C THR A 245 11.73 11.09 12.31
N TYR A 246 11.05 10.14 11.66
CA TYR A 246 11.48 9.56 10.40
C TYR A 246 10.42 9.92 9.33
N PRO A 247 10.66 10.93 8.48
CA PRO A 247 9.67 11.37 7.50
C PRO A 247 9.58 10.40 6.32
N LEU A 248 8.36 9.96 6.02
CA LEU A 248 8.03 9.25 4.78
C LEU A 248 8.33 10.14 3.56
N PHE A 249 9.17 9.63 2.66
CA PHE A 249 9.43 10.21 1.35
C PHE A 249 8.13 10.31 0.55
N SER A 250 7.97 11.37 -0.23
CA SER A 250 6.85 11.52 -1.18
C SER A 250 7.25 12.52 -2.26
N ASP A 251 8.12 12.11 -3.20
CA ASP A 251 8.58 12.96 -4.30
C ASP A 251 9.03 14.37 -3.83
N HIS A 252 9.87 14.42 -2.79
CA HIS A 252 10.36 15.65 -2.14
C HIS A 252 9.27 16.64 -1.64
N ALA A 253 7.99 16.24 -1.58
CA ALA A 253 6.92 17.10 -1.09
C ALA A 253 7.11 17.43 0.40
N LYS A 254 6.98 18.72 0.75
CA LYS A 254 6.89 19.20 2.14
C LYS A 254 5.53 18.85 2.73
N LYS A 255 5.43 18.69 4.05
CA LYS A 255 4.25 18.04 4.67
C LYS A 255 3.85 18.66 6.01
N LEU A 256 2.68 19.31 6.03
CA LEU A 256 1.96 19.64 7.26
C LEU A 256 1.14 18.42 7.69
N ARG A 257 1.21 18.04 8.98
CA ARG A 257 0.32 17.02 9.56
C ARG A 257 -0.36 17.59 10.78
N GLN A 258 -1.65 17.34 10.92
CA GLN A 258 -2.45 17.79 12.05
C GLN A 258 -3.28 16.64 12.61
N VAL A 259 -3.52 16.68 13.92
CA VAL A 259 -4.39 15.76 14.65
C VAL A 259 -5.45 16.56 15.39
N HIS A 260 -6.68 16.05 15.36
CA HIS A 260 -7.79 16.49 16.20
C HIS A 260 -8.30 15.28 16.98
N VAL A 261 -8.35 15.37 18.30
CA VAL A 261 -8.85 14.33 19.19
C VAL A 261 -10.21 14.77 19.75
N PRO A 262 -11.25 13.90 19.75
CA PRO A 262 -12.61 14.32 20.12
C PRO A 262 -12.73 14.88 21.53
N ALA A 263 -13.62 15.86 21.70
CA ALA A 263 -13.88 16.55 22.95
C ALA A 263 -14.05 15.59 24.15
N GLY A 264 -13.22 15.77 25.18
CA GLY A 264 -13.24 14.93 26.39
C GLY A 264 -12.52 13.58 26.25
N THR A 265 -11.78 13.35 25.16
CA THR A 265 -10.94 12.16 24.97
C THR A 265 -9.47 12.53 24.73
N SER A 266 -8.57 11.55 24.87
CA SER A 266 -7.13 11.69 24.63
C SER A 266 -6.59 10.43 23.96
N ILE A 267 -5.47 10.54 23.25
CA ILE A 267 -4.72 9.37 22.78
C ILE A 267 -3.88 8.84 23.95
N ARG A 268 -4.14 7.59 24.37
CA ARG A 268 -3.46 6.98 25.52
C ARG A 268 -2.21 6.24 25.07
N TYR A 269 -1.07 6.52 25.69
CA TYR A 269 0.11 5.67 25.63
C TYR A 269 -0.09 4.44 26.53
N ASP A 270 0.17 3.26 25.98
CA ASP A 270 0.30 2.04 26.75
C ASP A 270 1.77 1.64 26.87
N SER A 271 2.31 1.75 28.09
CA SER A 271 3.71 1.46 28.38
C SER A 271 4.04 -0.04 28.40
N THR A 272 3.04 -0.92 28.40
CA THR A 272 3.22 -2.39 28.35
C THR A 272 3.38 -2.85 26.90
N THR A 273 2.51 -2.38 25.99
CA THR A 273 2.59 -2.71 24.56
C THR A 273 3.50 -1.76 23.77
N LYS A 274 3.83 -0.58 24.32
CA LYS A 274 4.54 0.53 23.66
C LYS A 274 3.78 1.08 22.44
N HIS A 275 2.46 1.14 22.52
CA HIS A 275 1.59 1.63 21.45
C HIS A 275 0.70 2.80 21.90
N PHE A 276 0.10 3.50 20.94
CA PHE A 276 -0.94 4.49 21.19
C PHE A 276 -2.33 3.90 20.95
N GLU A 277 -3.18 3.91 21.97
CA GLU A 277 -4.62 3.74 21.80
C GLU A 277 -5.23 5.06 21.31
N ILE A 278 -5.51 5.10 20.01
CA ILE A 278 -6.18 6.23 19.37
C ILE A 278 -7.69 6.03 19.51
N PRO A 279 -8.45 6.96 20.14
CA PRO A 279 -9.89 6.81 20.27
C PRO A 279 -10.57 6.91 18.89
N PRO A 280 -11.71 6.22 18.69
CA PRO A 280 -12.56 6.43 17.52
C PRO A 280 -12.91 7.90 17.34
N ASN A 281 -13.11 8.32 16.10
CA ASN A 281 -13.39 9.69 15.69
C ASN A 281 -12.21 10.68 15.79
N THR A 282 -11.03 10.26 16.25
CA THR A 282 -9.78 11.01 16.02
C THR A 282 -9.58 11.23 14.52
N ARG A 283 -9.24 12.47 14.15
CA ARG A 283 -9.04 12.92 12.77
C ARG A 283 -7.57 13.25 12.54
N PHE A 284 -7.00 12.70 11.47
CA PHE A 284 -5.65 13.01 11.01
C PHE A 284 -5.70 13.66 9.64
N TYR A 285 -5.12 14.84 9.53
CA TYR A 285 -4.93 15.58 8.28
C TYR A 285 -3.46 15.54 7.87
N LYS A 286 -3.21 15.38 6.57
CA LYS A 286 -1.86 15.42 6.00
C LYS A 286 -1.89 16.16 4.67
N THR A 287 -1.47 17.42 4.68
CA THR A 287 -1.34 18.24 3.47
C THR A 287 0.05 18.07 2.87
N PHE A 288 0.11 17.84 1.57
CA PHE A 288 1.32 17.71 0.78
C PHE A 288 1.50 18.97 -0.07
N PHE A 289 2.71 19.50 -0.10
CA PHE A 289 3.06 20.73 -0.80
C PHE A 289 4.24 20.50 -1.74
N LYS A 290 4.22 21.14 -2.91
CA LYS A 290 5.32 21.09 -3.89
C LYS A 290 5.88 22.50 -4.13
N PRO A 291 7.21 22.65 -4.28
CA PRO A 291 7.82 23.95 -4.54
C PRO A 291 7.46 24.43 -5.95
N VAL A 292 7.22 25.74 -6.06
CA VAL A 292 6.95 26.47 -7.30
C VAL A 292 7.75 27.76 -7.26
N LYS A 293 8.53 28.00 -8.31
CA LYS A 293 9.28 29.24 -8.51
C LYS A 293 8.39 30.29 -9.19
N ASP A 294 8.26 31.47 -8.60
CA ASP A 294 7.44 32.56 -9.15
C ASP A 294 8.16 33.32 -10.30
N ALA A 295 7.48 34.34 -10.85
CA ALA A 295 8.03 35.17 -11.92
C ALA A 295 9.25 36.02 -11.50
N GLN A 296 9.48 36.18 -10.19
CA GLN A 296 10.57 36.91 -9.55
C GLN A 296 11.69 35.98 -9.06
N GLY A 297 11.53 34.67 -9.29
CA GLY A 297 12.48 33.63 -8.91
C GLY A 297 12.43 33.18 -7.45
N GLN A 298 11.46 33.64 -6.66
CA GLN A 298 11.25 33.17 -5.29
C GLN A 298 10.54 31.82 -5.29
N VAL A 299 10.80 30.97 -4.29
CA VAL A 299 10.16 29.65 -4.17
C VAL A 299 9.07 29.71 -3.10
N GLY A 300 7.82 29.64 -3.56
CA GLY A 300 6.66 29.35 -2.72
C GLY A 300 6.26 27.88 -2.83
N TYR A 301 5.33 27.43 -1.98
CA TYR A 301 4.83 26.06 -1.96
C TYR A 301 3.35 26.01 -2.35
N ARG A 302 3.02 25.29 -3.45
CA ARG A 302 1.64 24.99 -3.85
C ARG A 302 1.06 23.89 -2.96
N LYS A 303 -0.12 24.10 -2.38
CA LYS A 303 -0.99 23.05 -1.81
C LYS A 303 -1.44 22.12 -2.95
N ILE A 304 -1.18 20.81 -2.81
CA ILE A 304 -1.48 19.81 -3.85
C ILE A 304 -2.62 18.89 -3.44
N GLU A 305 -2.46 18.22 -2.29
CA GLU A 305 -3.48 17.32 -1.74
C GLU A 305 -3.52 17.40 -0.22
N THR A 306 -4.68 17.15 0.37
CA THR A 306 -4.83 16.90 1.81
C THR A 306 -5.51 15.55 2.00
N ARG A 307 -4.81 14.59 2.63
CA ARG A 307 -5.41 13.30 3.00
C ARG A 307 -6.02 13.40 4.39
N LEU A 308 -7.25 12.90 4.54
CA LEU A 308 -7.96 12.79 5.81
C LEU A 308 -8.14 11.31 6.18
N ILE A 309 -7.91 10.98 7.44
CA ILE A 309 -8.30 9.70 8.06
C ILE A 309 -9.13 10.01 9.32
N VAL A 310 -10.30 9.40 9.42
CA VAL A 310 -11.18 9.45 10.60
C VAL A 310 -11.24 8.05 11.20
N VAL A 311 -10.63 7.88 12.36
CA VAL A 311 -10.40 6.57 12.98
C VAL A 311 -11.72 5.93 13.40
N ARG A 312 -11.84 4.61 13.18
CA ARG A 312 -12.94 3.77 13.67
C ARG A 312 -12.39 2.53 14.38
N GLN A 313 -13.26 1.82 15.09
CA GLN A 313 -12.97 0.50 15.65
C GLN A 313 -14.01 -0.50 15.13
N PRO A 314 -13.60 -1.59 14.46
CA PRO A 314 -12.23 -1.94 14.09
C PRO A 314 -11.62 -0.96 13.05
N TRP A 315 -10.29 -0.84 13.04
CA TRP A 315 -9.55 0.15 12.24
C TRP A 315 -9.85 0.12 10.74
N ARG A 316 -10.19 -1.05 10.20
CA ARG A 316 -10.54 -1.29 8.78
C ARG A 316 -11.78 -0.54 8.30
N ASP A 317 -12.63 -0.11 9.23
CA ASP A 317 -13.86 0.62 8.95
C ASP A 317 -13.63 2.15 8.97
N SER A 318 -12.38 2.61 9.17
CA SER A 318 -12.01 4.02 9.18
C SER A 318 -12.37 4.72 7.88
N LEU A 319 -12.86 5.96 7.97
CA LEU A 319 -13.08 6.78 6.78
C LEU A 319 -11.75 7.37 6.33
N PHE A 320 -11.44 7.29 5.04
CA PHE A 320 -10.26 7.89 4.47
C PHE A 320 -10.47 8.31 3.01
N GLY A 321 -9.76 9.34 2.60
CA GLY A 321 -9.80 9.89 1.25
C GLY A 321 -8.82 11.06 1.09
N THR A 322 -8.66 11.49 -0.15
CA THR A 322 -7.78 12.58 -0.55
C THR A 322 -8.63 13.74 -1.07
N TYR A 323 -8.42 14.94 -0.54
CA TYR A 323 -8.91 16.17 -1.15
C TYR A 323 -7.83 16.76 -2.06
N ILE A 324 -8.19 17.20 -3.26
CA ILE A 324 -7.29 17.78 -4.26
C ILE A 324 -7.48 19.29 -4.25
N TRP A 325 -6.39 20.04 -4.17
CA TRP A 325 -6.41 21.51 -4.18
C TRP A 325 -6.48 22.06 -5.61
N ASN A 326 -7.35 23.05 -5.82
CA ASN A 326 -7.45 23.80 -7.08
C ASN A 326 -6.17 24.63 -7.36
N GLU A 327 -6.01 25.15 -8.58
CA GLU A 327 -4.83 25.96 -8.96
C GLU A 327 -4.69 27.27 -8.16
N ASP A 328 -5.79 27.86 -7.70
CA ASP A 328 -5.79 29.02 -6.80
C ASP A 328 -5.43 28.68 -5.35
N GLU A 329 -5.46 27.41 -4.97
CA GLU A 329 -5.22 26.90 -3.62
C GLU A 329 -6.24 27.40 -2.56
N THR A 330 -7.45 27.73 -2.99
CA THR A 330 -8.56 28.25 -2.15
C THR A 330 -9.64 27.20 -1.85
N VAL A 331 -9.67 26.11 -2.60
CA VAL A 331 -10.66 25.01 -2.48
C VAL A 331 -9.93 23.68 -2.51
N ALA A 332 -10.37 22.73 -1.68
CA ALA A 332 -9.95 21.34 -1.78
C ALA A 332 -11.16 20.40 -1.81
N GLU A 333 -11.32 19.66 -2.92
CA GLU A 333 -12.47 18.79 -3.18
C GLU A 333 -12.09 17.31 -3.11
N LEU A 334 -12.98 16.48 -2.55
CA LEU A 334 -12.76 15.06 -2.34
C LEU A 334 -12.62 14.34 -3.70
N HIS A 335 -11.45 13.74 -3.92
CA HIS A 335 -11.14 12.91 -5.08
C HIS A 335 -12.18 11.79 -5.23
N ASP A 336 -12.90 11.77 -6.34
CA ASP A 336 -14.05 10.88 -6.54
C ASP A 336 -13.88 9.90 -7.72
N LEU A 337 -12.82 10.05 -8.52
CA LEU A 337 -12.53 9.29 -9.75
C LEU A 337 -12.66 7.77 -9.55
N ARG A 338 -13.37 7.06 -10.43
CA ARG A 338 -13.77 5.66 -10.18
C ARG A 338 -12.85 4.60 -10.76
N TYR A 339 -12.67 3.54 -9.99
CA TYR A 339 -12.25 2.21 -10.48
C TYR A 339 -13.34 1.60 -11.38
N ARG A 340 -13.00 0.57 -12.17
CA ARG A 340 -13.93 -0.10 -13.11
C ARG A 340 -15.11 -0.83 -12.46
N ASP A 341 -15.06 -1.08 -11.16
CA ASP A 341 -16.19 -1.58 -10.35
C ASP A 341 -17.11 -0.47 -9.80
N GLY A 342 -16.79 0.80 -10.07
CA GLY A 342 -17.53 1.97 -9.59
C GLY A 342 -17.14 2.45 -8.19
N SER A 343 -16.16 1.82 -7.54
CA SER A 343 -15.64 2.25 -6.23
C SER A 343 -14.80 3.52 -6.32
N SER A 344 -14.82 4.32 -5.24
CA SER A 344 -14.26 5.68 -5.24
C SER A 344 -12.73 5.75 -5.15
N PHE A 345 -12.21 6.79 -5.80
CA PHE A 345 -10.83 7.28 -5.81
C PHE A 345 -9.77 6.26 -6.26
N SER A 346 -9.70 6.07 -7.58
CA SER A 346 -8.57 5.44 -8.27
C SER A 346 -7.28 6.27 -8.16
N ASP A 347 -6.17 5.71 -8.63
CA ASP A 347 -4.98 6.51 -8.92
C ASP A 347 -5.35 7.69 -9.85
N ARG A 348 -4.71 8.84 -9.65
CA ARG A 348 -4.86 10.05 -10.47
C ARG A 348 -3.51 10.75 -10.63
N VAL A 349 -3.25 11.32 -11.80
CA VAL A 349 -2.11 12.21 -12.04
C VAL A 349 -2.65 13.63 -12.20
N ILE A 350 -1.94 14.61 -11.65
CA ILE A 350 -2.15 16.02 -11.98
C ILE A 350 -0.83 16.61 -12.49
N VAL A 351 -0.92 17.65 -13.31
CA VAL A 351 0.22 18.44 -13.73
C VAL A 351 0.24 19.70 -12.86
N TYR A 352 1.38 20.07 -12.29
CA TYR A 352 1.55 21.34 -11.58
C TYR A 352 2.71 22.14 -12.20
N ARG A 353 2.63 23.47 -12.14
CA ARG A 353 3.71 24.37 -12.60
C ARG A 353 4.84 24.36 -11.57
N THR A 354 6.07 24.10 -12.00
CA THR A 354 7.28 24.19 -11.18
C THR A 354 7.93 25.56 -11.24
N ASP A 355 7.72 26.30 -12.33
CA ASP A 355 8.28 27.63 -12.56
C ASP A 355 7.31 28.48 -13.38
N GLU A 356 6.80 29.57 -12.81
CA GLU A 356 5.79 30.44 -13.44
C GLU A 356 6.36 31.40 -14.50
N ALA A 357 7.68 31.62 -14.52
CA ALA A 357 8.34 32.49 -15.51
C ALA A 357 8.55 31.77 -16.86
N THR A 358 8.96 30.51 -16.80
CA THR A 358 9.20 29.63 -17.96
C THR A 358 7.97 28.82 -18.35
N GLY A 359 6.98 28.72 -17.45
CA GLY A 359 5.82 27.86 -17.62
C GLY A 359 6.10 26.38 -17.42
N ALA A 360 7.29 26.00 -16.94
CA ALA A 360 7.68 24.62 -16.73
C ALA A 360 6.74 23.89 -15.75
N THR A 361 6.54 22.60 -16.00
CA THR A 361 5.59 21.76 -15.27
C THR A 361 6.21 20.42 -14.89
N ARG A 362 5.59 19.74 -13.92
CA ARG A 362 5.92 18.36 -13.52
C ARG A 362 4.64 17.63 -13.10
N ASN A 363 4.62 16.32 -13.28
CA ASN A 363 3.53 15.46 -12.85
C ASN A 363 3.61 15.26 -11.33
N TYR A 364 2.44 15.11 -10.70
CA TYR A 364 2.28 14.66 -9.32
C TYR A 364 1.25 13.54 -9.29
N ALA A 365 1.60 12.41 -8.66
CA ALA A 365 0.73 11.23 -8.58
C ALA A 365 0.03 11.12 -7.23
N ILE A 366 -1.30 11.07 -7.28
CA ILE A 366 -2.16 10.84 -6.13
C ILE A 366 -2.53 9.35 -6.09
N PRO A 367 -2.10 8.60 -5.06
CA PRO A 367 -2.39 7.18 -4.94
C PRO A 367 -3.88 6.95 -4.60
N GLY A 368 -4.49 6.00 -5.30
CA GLY A 368 -5.88 5.59 -5.09
C GLY A 368 -6.08 4.70 -3.87
N ARG A 369 -7.35 4.40 -3.58
CA ARG A 369 -7.82 3.68 -2.40
C ARG A 369 -7.04 2.39 -2.11
N HIS A 370 -6.74 1.58 -3.13
CA HIS A 370 -6.01 0.32 -2.94
C HIS A 370 -4.59 0.55 -2.42
N ARG A 371 -3.83 1.49 -3.00
CA ARG A 371 -2.47 1.83 -2.52
C ARG A 371 -2.48 2.43 -1.12
N CYS A 372 -3.50 3.23 -0.79
CA CYS A 372 -3.70 3.70 0.59
C CYS A 372 -3.89 2.53 1.56
N VAL A 373 -4.73 1.55 1.22
CA VAL A 373 -4.94 0.34 2.04
C VAL A 373 -3.67 -0.48 2.16
N ASP A 374 -2.92 -0.74 1.08
CA ASP A 374 -1.63 -1.47 1.13
C ASP A 374 -0.66 -0.85 2.14
N CYS A 375 -0.55 0.48 2.10
CA CYS A 375 0.40 1.26 2.89
C CYS A 375 -0.04 1.39 4.36
N HIS A 376 -1.36 1.50 4.64
CA HIS A 376 -1.89 1.71 6.00
C HIS A 376 -2.28 0.41 6.74
N THR A 377 -2.50 -0.70 6.04
CA THR A 377 -2.83 -2.01 6.64
C THR A 377 -1.72 -2.51 7.56
N GLY A 378 -0.46 -2.34 7.15
CA GLY A 378 0.72 -2.66 7.96
C GLY A 378 1.11 -1.59 8.98
N SER A 379 0.17 -0.76 9.44
CA SER A 379 0.42 0.20 10.53
C SER A 379 0.80 -0.53 11.82
N GLU A 380 1.84 -0.07 12.49
CA GLU A 380 2.50 -0.74 13.62
C GLU A 380 1.53 -1.19 14.73
N ALA A 381 0.63 -0.29 15.14
CA ALA A 381 -0.38 -0.53 16.17
C ALA A 381 -1.75 -0.98 15.61
N GLN A 382 -1.81 -1.41 14.34
CA GLN A 382 -3.06 -1.74 13.62
C GLN A 382 -4.15 -0.67 13.80
N ASN A 383 -3.80 0.59 13.58
CA ASN A 383 -4.67 1.75 13.80
C ASN A 383 -5.02 2.49 12.50
N PHE A 384 -4.51 2.03 11.35
CA PHE A 384 -4.63 2.67 10.03
C PHE A 384 -4.00 4.07 9.93
N VAL A 385 -3.12 4.46 10.87
CA VAL A 385 -2.43 5.76 10.90
C VAL A 385 -0.93 5.57 10.68
N LEU A 386 -0.31 6.48 9.91
CA LEU A 386 1.11 6.43 9.57
C LEU A 386 1.85 7.68 10.04
N GLY A 387 3.03 7.50 10.63
CA GLY A 387 3.84 8.60 11.18
C GLY A 387 3.37 9.14 12.54
N PHE A 388 2.34 8.54 13.16
CA PHE A 388 1.90 8.83 14.52
C PHE A 388 1.97 7.54 15.36
N THR A 389 3.19 7.21 15.81
CA THR A 389 3.46 6.09 16.73
C THR A 389 4.40 6.58 17.85
N PRO A 390 4.51 5.87 18.98
CA PRO A 390 5.38 6.29 20.09
C PRO A 390 6.85 6.50 19.68
N LEU A 391 7.35 5.72 18.72
CA LEU A 391 8.68 5.92 18.15
C LEU A 391 8.73 7.13 17.21
N GLN A 392 7.70 7.33 16.39
CA GLN A 392 7.65 8.39 15.39
C GLN A 392 7.37 9.79 15.95
N LEU A 393 6.77 9.94 17.14
CA LEU A 393 6.62 11.25 17.78
C LEU A 393 7.85 11.69 18.58
N ASN A 394 8.73 10.76 18.94
CA ASN A 394 9.93 11.00 19.75
C ASN A 394 11.04 11.67 18.91
N ARG A 395 10.88 12.96 18.59
CA ARG A 395 11.82 13.71 17.74
C ARG A 395 13.24 13.65 18.31
N ARG A 396 14.22 13.50 17.41
CA ARG A 396 15.65 13.48 17.69
C ARG A 396 16.35 14.58 16.87
N PRO A 397 17.49 15.13 17.33
CA PRO A 397 18.37 15.96 16.51
C PRO A 397 18.90 15.21 15.28
N GLY A 398 19.40 15.94 14.27
CA GLY A 398 20.14 15.36 13.16
C GLY A 398 21.34 14.54 13.63
N GLY A 399 21.59 13.41 12.97
CA GLY A 399 22.64 12.44 13.32
C GLY A 399 22.38 11.63 14.60
N GLU A 400 21.32 11.90 15.36
CA GLU A 400 20.93 11.12 16.53
C GLU A 400 19.81 10.11 16.25
N GLY A 401 19.86 8.95 16.90
CA GLY A 401 18.76 7.97 16.86
C GLY A 401 18.42 7.42 15.46
N GLY A 402 19.31 7.60 14.48
CA GLY A 402 19.08 7.23 13.08
C GLY A 402 18.33 8.26 12.26
N VAL A 403 18.18 9.48 12.75
CA VAL A 403 17.83 10.65 11.93
C VAL A 403 19.03 11.03 11.06
N ASP A 404 18.76 11.51 9.85
CA ASP A 404 19.77 11.97 8.89
C ASP A 404 20.72 13.01 9.51
N ALA A 405 22.00 13.01 9.14
CA ALA A 405 22.98 13.95 9.68
C ALA A 405 22.71 15.39 9.22
N GLU A 406 22.14 15.54 8.01
CA GLU A 406 21.80 16.82 7.40
C GLU A 406 20.39 17.33 7.81
N ALA A 407 19.70 16.62 8.72
CA ALA A 407 18.38 17.04 9.22
C ALA A 407 18.52 18.07 10.35
N ASP A 408 18.34 19.35 10.00
CA ASP A 408 18.29 20.45 10.96
C ASP A 408 16.93 20.47 11.68
N VAL A 409 16.90 20.07 12.95
CA VAL A 409 15.70 19.85 13.77
C VAL A 409 15.73 20.76 14.99
N LEU A 410 14.75 21.67 15.09
CA LEU A 410 14.72 22.73 16.08
C LEU A 410 13.93 22.40 17.36
N GLU A 411 14.05 23.26 18.36
CA GLU A 411 13.50 23.06 19.72
C GLU A 411 11.98 22.85 19.74
N ASP A 412 11.21 23.47 18.83
CA ASP A 412 9.76 23.28 18.77
C ASP A 412 9.39 21.92 18.15
N GLU A 413 10.25 21.34 17.31
CA GLU A 413 10.09 19.96 16.83
C GLU A 413 10.44 18.98 17.97
N LEU A 414 11.58 19.20 18.65
CA LEU A 414 12.06 18.32 19.74
C LEU A 414 11.07 18.26 20.92
N SER A 415 10.50 19.40 21.33
CA SER A 415 9.59 19.50 22.48
C SER A 415 8.12 19.15 22.17
N GLN A 416 7.80 18.69 20.95
CA GLN A 416 6.41 18.49 20.53
C GLN A 416 5.61 17.52 21.42
N VAL A 417 6.25 16.47 21.95
CA VAL A 417 5.58 15.46 22.78
C VAL A 417 5.10 16.08 24.09
N ASP A 418 5.95 16.90 24.70
CA ASP A 418 5.68 17.52 25.98
C ASP A 418 4.59 18.61 25.85
N ARG A 419 4.49 19.26 24.68
CA ARG A 419 3.32 20.09 24.31
C ARG A 419 2.05 19.28 24.05
N LEU A 420 2.12 18.17 23.31
CA LEU A 420 0.96 17.31 23.07
C LEU A 420 0.42 16.69 24.38
N ILE A 421 1.27 16.51 25.39
CA ILE A 421 0.87 16.16 26.76
C ILE A 421 0.17 17.34 27.45
N SER A 422 0.75 18.54 27.44
CA SER A 422 0.12 19.71 28.10
C SER A 422 -1.23 20.08 27.48
N TYR A 423 -1.35 20.02 26.16
CA TYR A 423 -2.60 20.20 25.41
C TYR A 423 -3.70 19.18 25.76
N GLY A 424 -3.37 18.05 26.39
CA GLY A 424 -4.29 16.94 26.67
C GLY A 424 -4.49 15.95 25.50
N VAL A 425 -3.74 16.11 24.41
CA VAL A 425 -3.79 15.22 23.23
C VAL A 425 -3.20 13.84 23.55
N LEU A 426 -2.11 13.80 24.33
CA LEU A 426 -1.46 12.56 24.81
C LEU A 426 -1.64 12.37 26.32
N THR A 427 -1.98 11.16 26.73
CA THR A 427 -2.03 10.75 28.16
C THR A 427 -1.37 9.39 28.37
N GLY A 428 -1.18 8.97 29.64
CA GLY A 428 -0.46 7.73 29.98
C GLY A 428 1.07 7.83 29.88
N ILE A 429 1.59 9.04 29.68
CA ILE A 429 3.00 9.37 29.50
C ILE A 429 3.35 10.63 30.30
N ARG A 430 4.58 10.73 30.83
CA ARG A 430 5.03 11.87 31.65
C ARG A 430 5.83 12.90 30.86
N SER A 431 6.66 12.43 29.95
CA SER A 431 7.40 13.25 28.98
C SER A 431 7.93 12.41 27.82
N SER A 432 8.48 13.08 26.79
CA SER A 432 9.27 12.51 25.69
C SER A 432 10.26 11.40 26.09
N ALA A 433 10.79 11.42 27.32
CA ALA A 433 11.72 10.42 27.83
C ALA A 433 11.12 9.00 28.04
N ASP A 434 9.80 8.88 28.16
CA ASP A 434 9.09 7.59 28.34
C ASP A 434 8.79 6.88 27.00
N LEU A 435 9.01 7.54 25.86
CA LEU A 435 8.81 6.98 24.52
C LEU A 435 9.97 6.05 24.10
N PRO A 436 9.72 5.02 23.28
CA PRO A 436 10.77 4.17 22.74
C PRO A 436 11.72 4.95 21.83
N ARG A 437 12.95 4.45 21.69
CA ARG A 437 13.99 4.99 20.78
C ARG A 437 14.53 3.87 19.89
N LEU A 438 14.83 4.18 18.64
CA LEU A 438 15.16 3.18 17.62
C LEU A 438 16.36 2.31 18.03
N GLU A 439 17.43 2.92 18.56
CA GLU A 439 18.64 2.25 19.01
C GLU A 439 18.45 1.33 20.24
N THR A 440 17.25 1.34 20.84
CA THR A 440 16.83 0.49 21.98
C THR A 440 15.65 -0.43 21.67
N SER A 441 15.01 -0.32 20.50
CA SER A 441 13.72 -0.98 20.23
C SER A 441 13.84 -2.47 19.91
N GLY A 442 14.88 -2.86 19.18
CA GLY A 442 15.10 -4.24 18.75
C GLY A 442 15.73 -5.15 19.83
N SER A 443 15.68 -6.46 19.60
CA SER A 443 16.39 -7.48 20.40
C SER A 443 17.93 -7.41 20.29
N LYS A 444 18.43 -6.59 19.37
CA LYS A 444 19.84 -6.35 19.06
C LYS A 444 20.13 -4.86 19.05
N ARG A 445 21.42 -4.50 19.07
CA ARG A 445 21.90 -3.12 18.89
C ARG A 445 22.51 -2.94 17.49
N PRO A 446 22.45 -1.72 16.93
CA PRO A 446 23.14 -1.38 15.68
C PRO A 446 24.63 -1.71 15.75
N ARG A 447 25.20 -2.15 14.63
CA ARG A 447 26.66 -2.35 14.50
C ARG A 447 27.44 -1.04 14.54
N ASN A 448 26.86 0.04 14.01
CA ASN A 448 27.47 1.35 13.82
C ASN A 448 26.37 2.38 13.46
N THR A 449 26.75 3.66 13.31
CA THR A 449 25.81 4.74 12.97
C THR A 449 25.15 4.53 11.60
N GLN A 450 25.87 4.02 10.59
CA GLN A 450 25.32 3.80 9.25
C GLN A 450 24.18 2.75 9.25
N GLU A 451 24.27 1.72 10.09
CA GLU A 451 23.17 0.78 10.30
C GLU A 451 22.00 1.41 11.05
N LEU A 452 22.23 2.37 11.93
CA LEU A 452 21.16 3.07 12.66
C LEU A 452 20.43 4.08 11.76
N GLU A 453 21.15 4.86 10.95
CA GLU A 453 20.60 5.77 9.92
C GLU A 453 19.76 5.01 8.89
N LEU A 454 20.27 3.89 8.36
CA LEU A 454 19.54 3.05 7.41
C LEU A 454 18.22 2.52 8.00
N GLN A 455 18.24 2.08 9.26
CA GLN A 455 17.03 1.60 9.93
C GLN A 455 16.03 2.74 10.18
N GLY A 456 16.51 3.94 10.52
CA GLY A 456 15.66 5.13 10.68
C GLY A 456 14.90 5.44 9.39
N TYR A 457 15.59 5.41 8.25
CA TYR A 457 14.95 5.53 6.94
C TYR A 457 13.91 4.40 6.70
N PHE A 458 14.22 3.15 7.07
CA PHE A 458 13.30 2.02 6.90
C PHE A 458 12.02 2.11 7.75
N ILE A 459 12.05 2.65 8.97
CA ILE A 459 10.83 2.82 9.83
C ILE A 459 9.72 3.58 9.08
N ALA A 460 10.10 4.59 8.29
CA ALA A 460 9.15 5.42 7.56
C ALA A 460 8.84 4.92 6.15
N ASN A 461 9.82 4.32 5.46
CA ASN A 461 9.76 4.10 4.02
C ASN A 461 9.66 2.63 3.59
N CYS A 462 9.88 1.68 4.50
CA CYS A 462 9.90 0.25 4.19
C CYS A 462 9.02 -0.58 5.14
N ALA A 463 9.12 -0.33 6.45
CA ALA A 463 8.48 -1.09 7.53
C ALA A 463 6.95 -1.29 7.38
N GLN A 464 6.26 -0.32 6.77
CA GLN A 464 4.81 -0.35 6.55
C GLN A 464 4.36 -1.51 5.63
N CYS A 465 5.19 -1.84 4.64
CA CYS A 465 4.97 -3.01 3.79
C CYS A 465 5.72 -4.25 4.30
N HIS A 466 6.89 -4.03 4.93
CA HIS A 466 7.81 -5.02 5.44
C HIS A 466 7.68 -5.20 6.96
N ASN A 467 6.55 -5.77 7.38
CA ASN A 467 6.29 -6.27 8.74
C ASN A 467 5.27 -7.43 8.66
N PRO A 468 5.01 -8.18 9.75
CA PRO A 468 4.15 -9.37 9.71
C PRO A 468 2.71 -9.13 9.25
N ASN A 469 2.21 -7.89 9.35
CA ASN A 469 0.88 -7.47 8.89
C ASN A 469 0.95 -6.53 7.66
N GLY A 470 2.13 -6.31 7.08
CA GLY A 470 2.34 -5.41 5.94
C GLY A 470 2.02 -6.06 4.60
N PHE A 471 1.63 -5.26 3.61
CA PHE A 471 1.19 -5.73 2.28
C PHE A 471 2.20 -6.68 1.60
N ALA A 472 3.51 -6.41 1.70
CA ALA A 472 4.52 -7.23 1.04
C ALA A 472 4.61 -8.64 1.65
N VAL A 473 4.45 -8.76 2.98
CA VAL A 473 4.45 -10.05 3.68
C VAL A 473 3.11 -10.78 3.54
N ILE A 474 1.98 -10.07 3.58
CA ILE A 474 0.66 -10.69 3.38
C ILE A 474 0.52 -11.25 1.95
N SER A 475 0.94 -10.50 0.93
CA SER A 475 0.92 -10.96 -0.46
C SER A 475 1.99 -12.03 -0.73
N ASN A 476 3.17 -11.91 -0.11
CA ASN A 476 4.24 -12.90 -0.21
C ASN A 476 4.88 -13.29 1.15
N PRO A 477 4.32 -14.30 1.85
CA PRO A 477 4.88 -14.76 3.13
C PRO A 477 6.31 -15.31 3.08
N ALA A 478 6.85 -15.64 1.90
CA ALA A 478 8.24 -16.08 1.75
C ALA A 478 9.27 -14.99 2.08
N ILE A 479 8.88 -13.71 2.07
CA ILE A 479 9.73 -12.58 2.49
C ILE A 479 9.48 -12.10 3.93
N ALA A 480 8.80 -12.89 4.77
CA ALA A 480 8.53 -12.55 6.17
C ALA A 480 9.80 -12.36 7.06
N SER A 481 10.98 -12.73 6.56
CA SER A 481 12.29 -12.45 7.20
C SER A 481 12.83 -11.05 6.89
N LEU A 482 12.17 -10.31 5.99
CA LEU A 482 12.38 -8.88 5.74
C LEU A 482 11.38 -8.08 6.58
N ASP A 483 11.55 -8.12 7.90
CA ASP A 483 10.75 -7.35 8.85
C ASP A 483 11.57 -6.15 9.32
N PHE A 484 11.21 -4.96 8.81
CA PHE A 484 11.88 -3.70 9.11
C PHE A 484 11.11 -2.86 10.13
N SER A 485 10.09 -3.43 10.80
CA SER A 485 9.37 -2.77 11.90
C SER A 485 10.22 -2.64 13.16
N ALA A 486 9.82 -1.77 14.09
CA ALA A 486 10.58 -1.48 15.31
C ALA A 486 10.80 -2.71 16.23
N GLY A 487 9.90 -3.70 16.17
CA GLY A 487 10.02 -4.98 16.87
C GLY A 487 10.55 -6.15 16.02
N GLY A 488 10.86 -5.89 14.75
CA GLY A 488 11.24 -6.88 13.76
C GLY A 488 12.72 -7.27 13.76
N SER A 489 13.25 -7.59 12.58
CA SER A 489 14.67 -7.88 12.34
C SER A 489 15.53 -6.60 12.27
N LEU A 490 15.33 -5.67 13.21
CA LEU A 490 16.19 -4.51 13.38
C LEU A 490 17.61 -4.93 13.78
N PHE A 491 18.58 -4.31 13.09
CA PHE A 491 20.02 -4.40 13.31
C PHE A 491 20.65 -5.77 13.03
N GLN A 492 21.93 -5.75 12.65
CA GLN A 492 22.71 -6.96 12.34
C GLN A 492 22.05 -7.86 11.27
N PHE A 493 21.53 -7.28 10.18
CA PHE A 493 20.97 -8.02 9.05
C PHE A 493 21.87 -9.19 8.62
N PRO A 494 21.30 -10.40 8.39
CA PRO A 494 22.07 -11.62 8.17
C PRO A 494 22.83 -11.59 6.85
N THR A 495 24.14 -11.37 6.93
CA THR A 495 25.07 -11.29 5.77
C THR A 495 25.22 -12.60 4.99
N THR A 496 24.69 -13.70 5.53
CA THR A 496 24.69 -15.04 4.93
C THR A 496 23.36 -15.44 4.28
N LEU A 497 22.28 -14.64 4.41
CA LEU A 497 20.99 -14.99 3.83
C LEU A 497 21.05 -15.04 2.29
N LYS A 498 20.32 -16.01 1.71
CA LYS A 498 20.15 -16.17 0.26
C LYS A 498 18.67 -16.19 -0.12
N GLU A 499 18.37 -15.70 -1.31
CA GLU A 499 17.10 -15.93 -2.00
C GLU A 499 17.09 -17.31 -2.69
N SER A 500 15.92 -17.74 -3.20
CA SER A 500 15.77 -19.02 -3.92
C SER A 500 16.59 -19.10 -5.22
N ASN A 501 16.84 -17.97 -5.87
CA ASN A 501 17.74 -17.83 -7.02
C ASN A 501 19.25 -17.96 -6.65
N GLY A 502 19.58 -18.11 -5.35
CA GLY A 502 20.94 -18.27 -4.86
C GLY A 502 21.73 -16.98 -4.63
N LEU A 503 21.19 -15.80 -4.99
CA LEU A 503 21.76 -14.48 -4.71
C LEU A 503 21.69 -14.16 -3.21
N ARG A 504 22.47 -13.17 -2.75
CA ARG A 504 22.46 -12.71 -1.36
C ARG A 504 21.36 -11.65 -1.17
N SER A 505 20.51 -11.84 -0.17
CA SER A 505 19.42 -10.90 0.15
C SER A 505 19.92 -9.54 0.62
N TYR A 506 21.03 -9.53 1.36
CA TYR A 506 21.54 -8.33 2.04
C TYR A 506 22.92 -7.86 1.55
N VAL A 507 23.91 -8.75 1.45
CA VAL A 507 25.29 -8.39 1.05
C VAL A 507 26.06 -9.58 0.52
N ASN A 508 26.96 -9.36 -0.45
CA ASN A 508 28.01 -10.30 -0.82
C ASN A 508 29.39 -9.77 -0.42
N LEU A 509 29.90 -10.21 0.74
CA LEU A 509 31.21 -9.80 1.26
C LEU A 509 32.42 -10.37 0.46
N GLY A 510 32.17 -11.12 -0.63
CA GLY A 510 33.19 -11.60 -1.56
C GLY A 510 33.52 -10.63 -2.71
N VAL A 511 32.86 -9.47 -2.79
CA VAL A 511 33.12 -8.45 -3.83
C VAL A 511 34.55 -7.89 -3.71
N THR A 512 35.28 -7.92 -4.82
CA THR A 512 36.67 -7.44 -4.92
C THR A 512 36.74 -5.93 -5.15
N ASP A 513 36.05 -5.41 -6.16
CA ASP A 513 35.88 -3.97 -6.37
C ASP A 513 34.49 -3.53 -5.90
N PHE A 514 34.47 -2.81 -4.78
CA PHE A 514 33.24 -2.28 -4.18
C PHE A 514 32.65 -1.11 -4.97
N ALA A 515 33.50 -0.29 -5.59
CA ALA A 515 33.09 0.90 -6.32
C ALA A 515 32.56 0.53 -7.72
N ALA A 516 33.05 -0.56 -8.31
CA ALA A 516 32.51 -1.13 -9.54
C ALA A 516 31.23 -1.97 -9.28
N ASP A 517 31.13 -2.71 -8.16
CA ASP A 517 29.90 -3.45 -7.83
C ASP A 517 28.68 -2.53 -7.68
N LEU A 518 28.82 -1.41 -6.96
CA LEU A 518 27.75 -0.42 -6.80
C LEU A 518 27.37 0.31 -8.10
N ARG A 519 28.29 0.42 -9.07
CA ARG A 519 28.03 1.02 -10.40
C ARG A 519 27.68 -0.02 -11.47
N GLY A 520 27.66 -1.32 -11.13
CA GLY A 520 27.34 -2.39 -12.07
C GLY A 520 25.83 -2.44 -12.39
N PRO A 521 25.43 -3.04 -13.53
CA PRO A 521 24.01 -3.23 -13.86
C PRO A 521 23.33 -4.27 -12.95
N THR A 522 24.11 -5.13 -12.29
CA THR A 522 23.62 -6.15 -11.35
C THR A 522 24.51 -6.24 -10.09
N PRO A 523 24.48 -5.23 -9.19
CA PRO A 523 25.24 -5.24 -7.95
C PRO A 523 24.96 -6.50 -7.10
N ALA A 524 25.97 -7.01 -6.40
CA ALA A 524 25.89 -8.31 -5.71
C ALA A 524 25.02 -8.33 -4.44
N SER A 525 24.49 -7.17 -4.01
CA SER A 525 23.42 -7.06 -3.01
C SER A 525 22.08 -6.86 -3.69
N THR A 526 21.14 -7.79 -3.50
CA THR A 526 19.77 -7.63 -4.00
C THR A 526 19.01 -6.51 -3.29
N LEU A 527 19.24 -6.28 -1.98
CA LEU A 527 18.74 -5.08 -1.30
C LEU A 527 19.20 -3.80 -1.98
N PHE A 528 20.50 -3.67 -2.30
CA PHE A 528 20.99 -2.50 -3.04
C PHE A 528 20.36 -2.41 -4.43
N GLN A 529 20.24 -3.52 -5.18
CA GLN A 529 19.48 -3.52 -6.44
C GLN A 529 18.06 -2.98 -6.31
N ARG A 530 17.33 -3.21 -5.21
CA ARG A 530 15.95 -2.73 -5.06
C ARG A 530 15.83 -1.24 -4.75
N VAL A 531 16.89 -0.60 -4.24
CA VAL A 531 16.92 0.85 -3.94
C VAL A 531 17.77 1.67 -4.91
N ALA A 532 18.69 1.04 -5.64
CA ALA A 532 19.63 1.67 -6.56
C ALA A 532 19.36 1.38 -8.04
N ARG A 533 18.36 0.54 -8.36
CA ARG A 533 17.79 0.53 -9.71
C ARG A 533 17.22 1.93 -9.99
N ASP A 534 17.58 2.46 -11.15
CA ASP A 534 16.87 3.59 -11.75
C ASP A 534 15.36 3.33 -11.78
N THR A 535 14.58 4.39 -11.86
CA THR A 535 13.15 4.30 -12.23
C THR A 535 12.99 3.90 -13.71
N ASP A 536 13.50 2.72 -14.10
CA ASP A 536 13.03 2.03 -15.30
C ASP A 536 11.52 1.90 -15.15
N GLU A 537 10.86 2.63 -16.04
CA GLU A 537 9.46 3.02 -16.09
C GLU A 537 8.43 1.86 -16.14
N ARG A 538 8.91 0.64 -15.90
CA ARG A 538 8.26 -0.66 -16.03
C ARG A 538 8.45 -1.57 -14.81
N ILE A 539 9.20 -1.15 -13.78
CA ILE A 539 9.52 -1.96 -12.60
C ILE A 539 9.18 -1.19 -11.31
N ILE A 540 8.70 -1.90 -10.28
CA ILE A 540 8.47 -1.32 -8.95
C ILE A 540 9.81 -0.91 -8.33
N HIS A 541 10.05 0.40 -8.23
CA HIS A 541 11.13 0.97 -7.44
C HIS A 541 10.73 1.05 -5.94
N MET A 542 11.70 1.39 -5.08
CA MET A 542 11.47 1.65 -3.66
C MET A 542 11.71 3.13 -3.34
N PRO A 543 10.94 3.77 -2.44
CA PRO A 543 9.79 3.22 -1.71
C PRO A 543 8.58 2.94 -2.61
N ALA A 544 7.95 1.77 -2.46
CA ALA A 544 6.80 1.37 -3.28
C ALA A 544 5.53 2.18 -2.92
N ASN A 545 4.59 2.31 -3.88
CA ASN A 545 3.40 3.17 -3.79
C ASN A 545 3.70 4.67 -3.58
N VAL A 546 4.93 5.12 -3.83
CA VAL A 546 5.37 6.52 -3.72
C VAL A 546 5.95 6.99 -5.06
N PRO A 547 5.62 8.19 -5.58
CA PRO A 547 6.24 8.72 -6.79
C PRO A 547 7.69 9.21 -6.58
N GLY A 548 8.47 9.21 -7.65
CA GLY A 548 9.84 9.74 -7.69
C GLY A 548 10.90 8.81 -7.07
N GLN A 549 12.17 9.16 -7.24
CA GLN A 549 13.33 8.44 -6.69
C GLN A 549 13.83 9.16 -5.43
N ASP A 550 14.26 8.43 -4.40
CA ASP A 550 14.89 9.00 -3.21
C ASP A 550 16.33 8.50 -3.12
N CYS A 551 17.30 9.30 -3.56
CA CYS A 551 18.71 8.92 -3.59
C CYS A 551 19.32 8.69 -2.19
N ARG A 552 18.62 9.02 -1.09
CA ARG A 552 19.04 8.63 0.26
C ARG A 552 18.89 7.12 0.49
N ALA A 553 17.93 6.46 -0.15
CA ALA A 553 17.75 5.00 -0.02
C ALA A 553 18.97 4.19 -0.51
N PRO A 554 19.49 4.37 -1.75
CA PRO A 554 20.72 3.72 -2.17
C PRO A 554 21.94 4.23 -1.40
N LEU A 555 22.00 5.52 -1.05
CA LEU A 555 23.13 6.09 -0.30
C LEU A 555 23.28 5.45 1.09
N LEU A 556 22.20 5.30 1.84
CA LEU A 556 22.20 4.68 3.16
C LEU A 556 22.52 3.17 3.09
N VAL A 557 22.00 2.45 2.09
CA VAL A 557 22.36 1.04 1.88
C VAL A 557 23.84 0.90 1.49
N ALA A 558 24.37 1.78 0.62
CA ALA A 558 25.77 1.76 0.22
C ALA A 558 26.72 2.13 1.38
N ARG A 559 26.40 3.15 2.18
CA ARG A 559 27.16 3.53 3.38
C ARG A 559 27.11 2.43 4.45
N TRP A 560 25.97 1.76 4.63
CA TRP A 560 25.87 0.55 5.45
C TRP A 560 26.76 -0.59 4.93
N LEU A 561 26.71 -0.93 3.64
CA LEU A 561 27.56 -1.97 3.02
C LEU A 561 29.06 -1.68 3.17
N ALA A 562 29.46 -0.41 2.99
CA ALA A 562 30.83 0.06 3.18
C ALA A 562 31.32 -0.10 4.63
N SER A 563 30.43 0.15 5.61
CA SER A 563 30.72 0.14 7.03
C SER A 563 31.02 -1.25 7.63
N LEU A 564 30.60 -2.32 6.97
CA LEU A 564 30.73 -3.70 7.44
C LEU A 564 32.20 -4.13 7.59
N ASP A 565 32.42 -5.21 8.35
CA ASP A 565 33.73 -5.88 8.42
C ASP A 565 33.89 -6.82 7.22
N TRP A 566 34.83 -6.50 6.33
CA TRP A 566 35.07 -7.26 5.10
C TRP A 566 36.14 -8.35 5.30
N PRO A 567 35.96 -9.59 4.80
CA PRO A 567 36.92 -10.68 4.98
C PRO A 567 38.34 -10.35 4.50
N ARG A 568 38.49 -9.54 3.45
CA ARG A 568 39.79 -9.04 2.94
C ARG A 568 40.56 -8.15 3.93
N ASP A 569 39.89 -7.56 4.91
CA ASP A 569 40.51 -6.73 5.95
C ASP A 569 40.98 -7.59 7.16
N SER A 570 40.85 -8.92 7.09
CA SER A 570 41.31 -9.85 8.13
C SER A 570 42.83 -9.81 8.27
N GLY A 571 43.34 -9.76 9.50
CA GLY A 571 44.76 -9.61 9.79
C GLY A 571 45.31 -8.17 9.73
N LEU A 572 44.55 -7.21 9.18
CA LEU A 572 44.93 -5.79 9.22
C LEU A 572 44.78 -5.21 10.64
N SER A 573 45.62 -4.20 10.95
CA SER A 573 45.50 -3.43 12.20
C SER A 573 44.22 -2.57 12.22
N THR A 574 43.78 -2.16 13.41
CA THR A 574 42.56 -1.34 13.58
C THR A 574 42.59 -0.05 12.76
N ALA A 575 43.75 0.63 12.68
CA ALA A 575 43.91 1.84 11.88
C ALA A 575 43.79 1.58 10.37
N GLN A 576 44.33 0.47 9.87
CA GLN A 576 44.19 0.07 8.47
C GLN A 576 42.75 -0.35 8.13
N LYS A 577 42.07 -1.06 9.05
CA LYS A 577 40.65 -1.41 8.90
C LYS A 577 39.76 -0.17 8.82
N GLU A 578 40.03 0.83 9.66
CA GLU A 578 39.27 2.07 9.65
C GLU A 578 39.57 2.91 8.41
N ALA A 579 40.83 3.02 7.98
CA ALA A 579 41.17 3.66 6.70
C ALA A 579 40.47 2.98 5.50
N ASN A 580 40.45 1.65 5.45
CA ASN A 580 39.73 0.88 4.44
C ASN A 580 38.20 1.08 4.51
N ARG A 581 37.63 1.26 5.72
CA ARG A 581 36.22 1.59 5.93
C ARG A 581 35.88 2.99 5.42
N GLN A 582 36.69 4.00 5.77
CA GLN A 582 36.48 5.39 5.35
C GLN A 582 36.61 5.56 3.83
N GLU A 583 37.59 4.89 3.20
CA GLU A 583 37.67 4.87 1.73
C GLU A 583 36.45 4.19 1.10
N ARG A 584 35.92 3.10 1.68
CA ARG A 584 34.66 2.50 1.19
C ARG A 584 33.46 3.44 1.36
N LEU A 585 33.37 4.20 2.44
CA LEU A 585 32.29 5.19 2.64
C LEU A 585 32.35 6.28 1.56
N ARG A 586 33.55 6.84 1.32
CA ARG A 586 33.79 7.80 0.24
C ARG A 586 33.45 7.24 -1.15
N GLN A 587 33.74 5.96 -1.39
CA GLN A 587 33.40 5.28 -2.64
C GLN A 587 31.89 5.00 -2.79
N ALA A 588 31.18 4.71 -1.68
CA ALA A 588 29.72 4.59 -1.67
C ALA A 588 29.04 5.93 -2.00
N GLU A 589 29.48 7.01 -1.36
CA GLU A 589 28.98 8.37 -1.59
C GLU A 589 29.20 8.84 -3.03
N LEU A 590 30.39 8.60 -3.59
CA LEU A 590 30.65 8.87 -5.01
C LEU A 590 29.85 7.96 -5.95
N ALA A 591 29.81 6.65 -5.71
CA ALA A 591 29.10 5.73 -6.60
C ALA A 591 27.60 6.07 -6.72
N VAL A 592 26.94 6.38 -5.59
CA VAL A 592 25.52 6.76 -5.60
C VAL A 592 25.31 8.17 -6.16
N LYS A 593 26.24 9.11 -5.95
CA LYS A 593 26.18 10.45 -6.57
C LYS A 593 26.37 10.41 -8.10
N ASP A 594 27.17 9.48 -8.60
CA ASP A 594 27.41 9.30 -10.03
C ASP A 594 26.19 8.68 -10.75
N THR A 595 25.46 7.78 -10.09
CA THR A 595 24.37 7.01 -10.71
C THR A 595 22.97 7.51 -10.38
N CYS A 596 22.70 7.95 -9.15
CA CYS A 596 21.36 8.33 -8.72
C CYS A 596 21.09 9.82 -8.97
N GLN A 597 20.03 10.10 -9.74
CA GLN A 597 19.54 11.45 -10.02
C GLN A 597 18.04 11.50 -9.77
N ASP A 598 17.52 12.64 -9.30
CA ASP A 598 16.08 12.85 -9.22
C ASP A 598 15.48 12.84 -10.63
N PRO A 599 14.47 12.00 -10.93
CA PRO A 599 13.88 11.97 -12.25
C PRO A 599 13.21 13.33 -12.54
N PRO A 600 13.45 13.90 -13.74
CA PRO A 600 12.96 15.23 -14.09
C PRO A 600 11.43 15.30 -14.05
N ASP A 601 10.76 14.15 -14.19
CA ASP A 601 9.33 14.02 -14.04
C ASP A 601 8.91 12.71 -13.36
N VAL A 602 7.68 12.67 -12.87
CA VAL A 602 7.05 11.45 -12.37
C VAL A 602 6.34 10.75 -13.53
N ARG A 603 6.70 9.50 -13.80
CA ARG A 603 5.83 8.55 -14.50
C ARG A 603 5.10 7.71 -13.46
N TRP A 604 3.79 7.53 -13.65
CA TRP A 604 2.94 6.76 -12.75
C TRP A 604 2.10 5.76 -13.55
N VAL A 605 2.06 4.52 -13.07
CA VAL A 605 1.28 3.44 -13.69
C VAL A 605 0.03 3.21 -12.85
N SER A 606 -1.14 3.53 -13.39
CA SER A 606 -2.41 3.41 -12.67
C SER A 606 -2.77 1.95 -12.34
N GLU A 607 -2.92 1.64 -11.05
CA GLU A 607 -3.25 0.29 -10.59
C GLU A 607 -4.76 0.07 -10.42
N ASP A 608 -5.42 -0.34 -11.52
CA ASP A 608 -6.80 -0.85 -11.48
C ASP A 608 -6.87 -2.35 -11.83
N PHE A 609 -6.85 -3.17 -10.77
CA PHE A 609 -7.08 -4.61 -10.83
C PHE A 609 -8.55 -5.00 -10.78
N THR A 610 -9.48 -4.06 -10.56
CA THR A 610 -10.92 -4.35 -10.53
C THR A 610 -11.44 -4.80 -11.89
N ASP A 611 -12.49 -5.62 -11.86
CA ASP A 611 -13.22 -6.03 -13.05
C ASP A 611 -14.40 -5.09 -13.32
N LYS A 612 -14.86 -5.03 -14.58
CA LYS A 612 -15.98 -4.18 -14.96
C LYS A 612 -17.25 -4.57 -14.19
N VAL A 613 -18.14 -3.59 -14.00
CA VAL A 613 -19.55 -3.81 -13.67
C VAL A 613 -20.41 -3.24 -14.82
N PRO A 614 -21.19 -4.07 -15.56
CA PRO A 614 -21.29 -5.52 -15.46
C PRO A 614 -19.99 -6.25 -15.82
N TYR A 615 -19.85 -7.49 -15.32
CA TYR A 615 -18.65 -8.31 -15.56
C TYR A 615 -18.47 -8.69 -17.03
N GLU A 616 -17.22 -8.60 -17.50
CA GLU A 616 -16.81 -9.02 -18.84
C GLU A 616 -15.51 -9.86 -18.77
N PRO A 617 -15.39 -10.95 -19.56
CA PRO A 617 -14.13 -11.66 -19.79
C PRO A 617 -13.05 -10.73 -20.34
N ARG A 618 -11.83 -10.79 -19.79
CA ARG A 618 -10.75 -9.83 -20.13
C ARG A 618 -10.17 -9.98 -21.54
N ASN A 619 -10.26 -11.17 -22.13
CA ASN A 619 -10.08 -11.38 -23.57
C ASN A 619 -11.44 -11.81 -24.13
N THR A 620 -12.04 -10.97 -24.98
CA THR A 620 -13.37 -11.19 -25.56
C THR A 620 -13.40 -12.34 -26.56
N HIS A 621 -12.26 -12.73 -27.15
CA HIS A 621 -12.16 -13.81 -28.13
C HIS A 621 -12.14 -15.23 -27.52
N TRP A 622 -12.34 -15.36 -26.20
CA TRP A 622 -12.28 -16.64 -25.47
C TRP A 622 -13.18 -17.72 -26.06
N GLU A 623 -14.42 -17.38 -26.43
CA GLU A 623 -15.42 -18.30 -26.99
C GLU A 623 -14.96 -18.88 -28.34
N SER A 624 -14.31 -18.08 -29.17
CA SER A 624 -13.67 -18.51 -30.43
C SER A 624 -12.27 -19.13 -30.26
N SER A 625 -11.69 -19.11 -29.06
CA SER A 625 -10.30 -19.52 -28.78
C SER A 625 -10.17 -20.80 -27.94
N ILE A 626 -11.24 -21.20 -27.24
CA ILE A 626 -11.31 -22.47 -26.50
C ILE A 626 -11.81 -23.55 -27.46
N GLY A 627 -11.18 -24.73 -27.44
CA GLY A 627 -11.54 -25.83 -28.35
C GLY A 627 -10.83 -25.81 -29.72
N VAL A 628 -10.02 -24.78 -30.00
CA VAL A 628 -9.14 -24.71 -31.19
C VAL A 628 -7.65 -24.74 -30.78
N PRO A 629 -6.74 -25.29 -31.61
CA PRO A 629 -5.32 -25.35 -31.27
C PRO A 629 -4.73 -23.95 -30.97
N PRO A 630 -3.87 -23.79 -29.95
CA PRO A 630 -3.26 -24.83 -29.10
C PRO A 630 -4.10 -25.20 -27.85
N PHE A 631 -5.37 -24.81 -27.79
CA PHE A 631 -6.25 -24.93 -26.62
C PHE A 631 -7.38 -25.96 -26.79
N ASP A 632 -7.34 -26.80 -27.82
CA ASP A 632 -8.35 -27.81 -28.12
C ASP A 632 -8.41 -28.90 -27.05
N TYR A 633 -7.27 -29.29 -26.46
CA TYR A 633 -7.22 -30.24 -25.34
C TYR A 633 -8.07 -29.81 -24.13
N LEU A 634 -8.35 -28.51 -23.95
CA LEU A 634 -9.18 -27.98 -22.86
C LEU A 634 -10.68 -28.32 -23.01
N THR A 635 -11.12 -28.83 -24.16
CA THR A 635 -12.47 -29.37 -24.37
C THR A 635 -12.49 -30.89 -24.52
N ARG A 636 -11.37 -31.52 -24.92
CA ARG A 636 -11.27 -32.99 -25.08
C ARG A 636 -11.47 -33.76 -23.76
N TYR A 637 -10.93 -33.26 -22.65
CA TYR A 637 -10.93 -33.99 -21.38
C TYR A 637 -12.20 -33.73 -20.55
N PRO A 638 -12.79 -34.77 -19.92
CA PRO A 638 -13.92 -34.61 -19.02
C PRO A 638 -13.48 -33.96 -17.70
N ILE A 639 -14.42 -33.30 -17.02
CA ILE A 639 -14.26 -32.94 -15.61
C ILE A 639 -15.24 -33.83 -14.85
N THR A 640 -14.76 -34.50 -13.81
CA THR A 640 -15.49 -35.59 -13.14
C THR A 640 -15.56 -35.37 -11.63
N GLN A 641 -16.48 -36.03 -10.94
CA GLN A 641 -16.55 -35.98 -9.47
C GLN A 641 -15.22 -36.42 -8.80
N ALA A 642 -14.40 -37.24 -9.47
CA ALA A 642 -13.07 -37.60 -8.99
C ALA A 642 -12.11 -36.40 -8.96
N HIS A 643 -12.25 -35.44 -9.88
CA HIS A 643 -11.49 -34.19 -9.87
C HIS A 643 -11.87 -33.31 -8.67
N GLU A 644 -13.17 -33.17 -8.40
CA GLU A 644 -13.69 -32.39 -7.27
C GLU A 644 -13.33 -33.03 -5.92
N ALA A 645 -13.42 -34.36 -5.82
CA ALA A 645 -13.00 -35.12 -4.65
C ALA A 645 -11.48 -35.02 -4.42
N LEU A 646 -10.67 -35.08 -5.47
CA LEU A 646 -9.22 -34.90 -5.37
C LEU A 646 -8.86 -33.46 -4.97
N ALA A 647 -9.49 -32.44 -5.57
CA ALA A 647 -9.21 -31.03 -5.28
C ALA A 647 -9.38 -30.69 -3.79
N HIS A 648 -10.30 -31.37 -3.11
CA HIS A 648 -10.59 -31.24 -1.68
C HIS A 648 -9.89 -32.30 -0.79
N GLN A 649 -9.25 -33.33 -1.36
CA GLN A 649 -8.56 -34.35 -0.58
C GLN A 649 -7.41 -33.72 0.21
N ARG A 650 -7.44 -33.83 1.54
CA ARG A 650 -6.29 -33.49 2.40
C ARG A 650 -5.21 -34.55 2.25
N ILE A 651 -3.99 -34.10 1.95
CA ILE A 651 -2.81 -34.94 1.76
C ILE A 651 -1.68 -34.34 2.62
N PRO A 652 -1.04 -35.13 3.51
CA PRO A 652 0.19 -34.73 4.17
C PRO A 652 1.30 -34.47 3.15
N THR A 653 1.94 -33.31 3.20
CA THR A 653 2.99 -32.93 2.23
C THR A 653 4.28 -32.40 2.88
N ASN A 654 4.19 -31.90 4.11
CA ASN A 654 5.35 -31.41 4.85
C ASN A 654 5.09 -31.49 6.36
N PHE A 655 5.93 -30.83 7.16
CA PHE A 655 5.58 -30.46 8.53
C PHE A 655 5.34 -28.93 8.62
N TRP A 656 4.62 -28.49 9.66
CA TRP A 656 4.45 -27.07 9.95
C TRP A 656 5.81 -26.43 10.29
N THR A 657 5.95 -25.12 10.07
CA THR A 657 7.13 -24.40 10.57
C THR A 657 6.89 -24.04 12.03
N PRO A 658 7.68 -24.59 12.99
CA PRO A 658 7.50 -24.28 14.40
C PRO A 658 7.82 -22.80 14.67
N LYS A 659 6.88 -22.09 15.29
CA LYS A 659 7.01 -20.69 15.72
C LYS A 659 6.43 -20.50 17.13
N PRO A 660 6.88 -19.49 17.90
CA PRO A 660 6.28 -19.16 19.19
C PRO A 660 4.77 -18.92 19.07
N GLY A 661 3.98 -19.53 19.97
CA GLY A 661 2.53 -19.38 20.02
C GLY A 661 1.72 -20.33 19.13
N CYS A 662 2.36 -21.14 18.28
CA CYS A 662 1.69 -22.25 17.59
C CYS A 662 1.27 -23.33 18.59
N ARG A 663 0.16 -24.03 18.32
CA ARG A 663 -0.34 -25.13 19.17
C ARG A 663 -0.66 -26.34 18.32
N PHE A 664 -0.10 -27.48 18.72
CA PHE A 664 -0.23 -28.76 18.03
C PHE A 664 -0.58 -29.85 19.05
N ASP A 665 -1.31 -30.88 18.62
CA ASP A 665 -1.63 -32.01 19.50
C ASP A 665 -0.40 -32.91 19.70
N ALA A 666 0.19 -32.83 20.88
CA ALA A 666 1.35 -33.64 21.28
C ALA A 666 1.05 -35.15 21.36
N ASN A 667 -0.23 -35.55 21.40
CA ASN A 667 -0.67 -36.95 21.44
C ASN A 667 -1.29 -37.43 20.12
N ALA A 668 -1.17 -36.65 19.04
CA ALA A 668 -1.77 -37.00 17.76
C ALA A 668 -1.29 -38.37 17.26
N PRO A 669 -2.20 -39.24 16.77
CA PRO A 669 -1.83 -40.53 16.21
C PRO A 669 -1.02 -40.37 14.90
N PRO A 670 -0.25 -41.40 14.50
CA PRO A 670 0.38 -41.41 13.18
C PRO A 670 -0.68 -41.35 12.05
N PRO A 671 -0.34 -40.77 10.89
CA PRO A 671 -1.22 -40.76 9.71
C PRO A 671 -1.43 -42.18 9.16
N GLU A 672 -2.57 -42.39 8.48
CA GLU A 672 -2.96 -43.68 7.88
C GLU A 672 -1.91 -44.25 6.91
N SER A 673 -1.18 -43.37 6.22
CA SER A 673 -0.02 -43.69 5.39
C SER A 673 1.20 -42.93 5.90
N ILE A 674 2.27 -43.67 6.26
CA ILE A 674 3.53 -43.08 6.74
C ILE A 674 4.61 -43.22 5.67
N GLU A 675 4.77 -42.17 4.87
CA GLU A 675 5.71 -42.14 3.74
C GLU A 675 7.18 -41.96 4.20
N PRO A 676 8.18 -42.37 3.38
CA PRO A 676 9.60 -42.31 3.77
C PRO A 676 10.10 -40.91 4.15
N TRP A 677 9.55 -39.85 3.56
CA TRP A 677 9.96 -38.47 3.88
C TRP A 677 9.54 -38.03 5.28
N MET A 678 8.54 -38.67 5.89
CA MET A 678 8.08 -38.37 7.25
C MET A 678 9.04 -38.90 8.32
N LYS A 679 9.94 -39.82 7.96
CA LYS A 679 10.82 -40.55 8.89
C LYS A 679 12.28 -40.11 8.83
N ASP A 680 12.95 -40.19 9.97
CA ASP A 680 14.41 -40.06 10.07
C ASP A 680 15.13 -41.32 9.54
N LYS A 681 16.46 -41.35 9.62
CA LYS A 681 17.29 -42.50 9.20
C LYS A 681 17.16 -43.73 10.10
N LEU A 682 16.48 -43.61 11.26
CA LEU A 682 16.25 -44.67 12.24
C LEU A 682 14.81 -45.22 12.17
N GLY A 683 13.94 -44.59 11.37
CA GLY A 683 12.53 -44.95 11.19
C GLY A 683 11.55 -44.19 12.11
N ASN A 684 12.04 -43.28 12.95
CA ASN A 684 11.23 -42.44 13.83
C ASN A 684 10.57 -41.30 13.03
N PRO A 685 9.44 -40.73 13.47
CA PRO A 685 8.94 -39.45 12.94
C PRO A 685 10.00 -38.33 13.05
N LYS A 686 10.14 -37.51 12.00
CA LYS A 686 11.05 -36.34 12.01
C LYS A 686 10.60 -35.23 12.97
N GLN A 687 9.30 -35.10 13.18
CA GLN A 687 8.64 -34.18 14.12
C GLN A 687 7.35 -34.85 14.62
N PRO A 688 6.77 -34.43 15.77
CA PRO A 688 5.50 -34.97 16.28
C PRO A 688 4.38 -34.97 15.24
N TRP A 689 3.49 -35.97 15.28
CA TRP A 689 2.43 -36.10 14.27
C TRP A 689 1.42 -34.94 14.29
N GLY A 690 1.26 -34.24 15.41
CA GLY A 690 0.48 -33.01 15.49
C GLY A 690 1.08 -31.85 14.68
N GLU A 691 2.37 -31.91 14.37
CA GLU A 691 3.11 -30.94 13.54
C GLU A 691 3.08 -31.34 12.05
N LEU A 692 2.35 -32.39 11.65
CA LEU A 692 2.21 -32.80 10.25
C LEU A 692 1.36 -31.79 9.46
N TYR A 693 1.94 -31.18 8.44
CA TYR A 693 1.25 -30.23 7.55
C TYR A 693 0.61 -30.98 6.39
N SER A 694 -0.70 -30.75 6.23
CA SER A 694 -1.49 -31.26 5.12
C SER A 694 -2.10 -30.11 4.33
N THR A 695 -2.05 -30.21 3.01
CA THR A 695 -2.74 -29.31 2.07
C THR A 695 -3.75 -30.08 1.23
N THR A 696 -4.50 -29.40 0.36
CA THR A 696 -5.27 -30.06 -0.71
C THR A 696 -4.66 -29.75 -2.08
N PRO A 697 -4.84 -30.61 -3.10
CA PRO A 697 -4.42 -30.32 -4.46
C PRO A 697 -4.87 -28.94 -4.98
N GLY A 698 -6.12 -28.55 -4.74
CA GLY A 698 -6.63 -27.25 -5.18
C GLY A 698 -5.94 -26.07 -4.48
N ALA A 699 -5.73 -26.16 -3.16
CA ALA A 699 -4.99 -25.17 -2.41
C ALA A 699 -3.51 -25.10 -2.82
N ALA A 700 -2.87 -26.24 -3.05
CA ALA A 700 -1.47 -26.33 -3.47
C ALA A 700 -1.23 -25.70 -4.85
N VAL A 701 -2.06 -26.04 -5.85
CA VAL A 701 -1.95 -25.41 -7.18
C VAL A 701 -2.24 -23.91 -7.09
N PHE A 702 -3.32 -23.50 -6.42
CA PHE A 702 -3.65 -22.07 -6.34
C PHE A 702 -2.60 -21.24 -5.59
N GLN A 703 -2.18 -21.65 -4.38
CA GLN A 703 -1.22 -20.88 -3.58
C GLN A 703 0.20 -20.94 -4.16
N GLY A 704 0.59 -22.05 -4.78
CA GLY A 704 1.91 -22.23 -5.39
C GLY A 704 2.08 -21.49 -6.72
N ILE A 705 1.02 -21.44 -7.54
CA ILE A 705 1.06 -20.88 -8.90
C ILE A 705 0.27 -19.57 -8.99
N CYS A 706 -1.06 -19.63 -8.85
CA CYS A 706 -1.98 -18.54 -9.18
C CYS A 706 -1.85 -17.33 -8.25
N ALA A 707 -1.76 -17.57 -6.94
CA ALA A 707 -1.76 -16.55 -5.88
C ALA A 707 -0.57 -15.58 -5.93
N ASN A 708 0.47 -15.90 -6.70
CA ASN A 708 1.61 -15.01 -6.89
C ASN A 708 1.24 -13.79 -7.75
N CYS A 709 0.39 -13.99 -8.77
CA CYS A 709 -0.21 -12.88 -9.51
C CYS A 709 -1.54 -12.44 -8.90
N HIS A 710 -2.46 -13.36 -8.60
CA HIS A 710 -3.82 -13.01 -8.17
C HIS A 710 -3.95 -12.62 -6.68
N GLY A 711 -2.86 -12.59 -5.92
CA GLY A 711 -2.89 -12.41 -4.47
C GLY A 711 -3.41 -13.66 -3.74
N ARG A 712 -3.12 -13.79 -2.43
CA ARG A 712 -3.59 -14.93 -1.62
C ARG A 712 -5.11 -15.01 -1.48
N ALA A 713 -5.79 -13.86 -1.57
CA ALA A 713 -7.25 -13.72 -1.54
C ALA A 713 -7.91 -13.84 -2.93
N GLY A 714 -7.12 -13.93 -4.02
CA GLY A 714 -7.66 -13.96 -5.38
C GLY A 714 -8.22 -12.61 -5.85
N ASP A 715 -7.76 -11.49 -5.29
CA ASP A 715 -8.25 -10.13 -5.54
C ASP A 715 -7.46 -9.35 -6.62
N GLY A 716 -6.32 -9.91 -7.08
CA GLY A 716 -5.40 -9.27 -8.02
C GLY A 716 -4.33 -8.39 -7.37
N GLN A 717 -4.32 -8.24 -6.05
CA GLN A 717 -3.42 -7.32 -5.34
C GLN A 717 -2.12 -8.03 -4.94
N SER A 718 -1.11 -8.00 -5.83
CA SER A 718 0.21 -8.58 -5.56
C SER A 718 1.36 -7.80 -6.18
N GLY A 719 2.58 -7.97 -5.65
CA GLY A 719 3.79 -7.40 -6.25
C GLY A 719 4.05 -7.87 -7.68
N ALA A 720 3.68 -9.09 -8.04
CA ALA A 720 3.81 -9.59 -9.42
C ALA A 720 2.78 -8.92 -10.34
N ALA A 721 1.55 -8.72 -9.88
CA ALA A 721 0.50 -8.02 -10.65
C ALA A 721 0.87 -6.56 -10.92
N LYS A 722 1.35 -5.84 -9.91
CA LYS A 722 1.85 -4.46 -10.02
C LYS A 722 3.04 -4.38 -10.99
N THR A 723 3.99 -5.34 -10.91
CA THR A 723 5.13 -5.42 -11.84
C THR A 723 4.68 -5.73 -13.27
N LEU A 724 3.69 -6.60 -13.47
CA LEU A 724 3.17 -6.97 -14.79
C LEU A 724 2.47 -5.78 -15.48
N VAL A 725 1.63 -5.04 -14.75
CA VAL A 725 1.00 -3.82 -15.28
C VAL A 725 2.04 -2.77 -15.65
N ALA A 726 3.12 -2.62 -14.87
CA ALA A 726 4.22 -1.73 -15.22
C ALA A 726 5.01 -2.22 -16.45
N LEU A 727 5.29 -3.52 -16.56
CA LEU A 727 6.06 -4.11 -17.67
C LEU A 727 5.38 -4.00 -19.04
N ASN A 728 4.07 -4.29 -19.12
CA ASN A 728 3.36 -4.41 -20.40
C ASN A 728 1.87 -4.01 -20.34
N GLY A 729 1.41 -3.38 -19.26
CA GLY A 729 0.01 -2.97 -19.09
C GLY A 729 -0.96 -4.11 -18.78
N ALA A 730 -0.52 -5.37 -18.69
CA ALA A 730 -1.43 -6.50 -18.49
C ALA A 730 -1.98 -6.56 -17.06
N ARG A 731 -3.25 -6.17 -16.91
CA ARG A 731 -3.96 -6.14 -15.61
C ARG A 731 -4.40 -7.53 -15.18
N VAL A 732 -3.92 -7.98 -14.04
CA VAL A 732 -4.33 -9.25 -13.39
C VAL A 732 -5.80 -9.17 -12.94
N ALA A 733 -6.53 -10.29 -13.05
CA ALA A 733 -7.96 -10.39 -12.73
C ALA A 733 -8.23 -10.56 -11.23
N ASN A 734 -9.31 -9.93 -10.76
CA ASN A 734 -9.88 -10.21 -9.45
C ASN A 734 -10.76 -11.46 -9.60
N LEU A 735 -10.24 -12.62 -9.20
CA LEU A 735 -10.96 -13.88 -9.31
C LEU A 735 -12.14 -13.93 -8.33
N ALA A 736 -11.93 -13.49 -7.08
CA ALA A 736 -12.91 -13.63 -6.01
C ALA A 736 -14.19 -12.79 -6.21
N LYS A 737 -14.06 -11.52 -6.62
CA LYS A 737 -15.20 -10.62 -6.92
C LYS A 737 -15.55 -10.53 -8.40
N GLY A 738 -14.59 -10.77 -9.29
CA GLY A 738 -14.81 -10.87 -10.74
C GLY A 738 -15.34 -12.24 -11.11
N LEU A 739 -14.47 -13.15 -11.58
CA LEU A 739 -14.88 -14.43 -12.20
C LEU A 739 -15.82 -15.30 -11.33
N PHE A 740 -15.54 -15.41 -10.04
CA PHE A 740 -16.33 -16.19 -9.08
C PHE A 740 -17.37 -15.35 -8.33
N GLY A 741 -17.52 -14.08 -8.68
CA GLY A 741 -18.48 -13.16 -8.08
C GLY A 741 -19.88 -13.25 -8.65
N THR A 742 -20.72 -12.30 -8.24
CA THR A 742 -22.11 -12.13 -8.70
C THR A 742 -22.36 -10.71 -9.18
N SER A 743 -23.33 -10.56 -10.08
CA SER A 743 -23.81 -9.26 -10.54
C SER A 743 -24.58 -8.52 -9.45
N SER A 744 -24.93 -7.25 -9.70
CA SER A 744 -25.86 -6.48 -8.84
C SER A 744 -27.25 -7.11 -8.69
N THR A 745 -27.63 -8.04 -9.58
CA THR A 745 -28.87 -8.84 -9.51
C THR A 745 -28.66 -10.21 -8.84
N GLY A 746 -27.49 -10.48 -8.26
CA GLY A 746 -27.14 -11.75 -7.61
C GLY A 746 -26.82 -12.89 -8.59
N THR A 747 -26.74 -12.64 -9.89
CA THR A 747 -26.48 -13.67 -10.90
C THR A 747 -24.98 -14.03 -10.92
N PRO A 748 -24.58 -15.31 -10.76
CA PRO A 748 -23.17 -15.69 -10.79
C PRO A 748 -22.51 -15.41 -12.15
N HIS A 749 -21.31 -14.84 -12.13
CA HIS A 749 -20.57 -14.53 -13.37
C HIS A 749 -20.14 -15.81 -14.12
N LEU A 750 -19.96 -16.93 -13.42
CA LEU A 750 -19.65 -18.24 -14.02
C LEU A 750 -20.71 -18.72 -15.04
N ALA A 751 -21.98 -18.35 -14.85
CA ALA A 751 -23.10 -18.82 -15.67
C ALA A 751 -22.98 -18.44 -17.16
N MET A 752 -22.20 -17.41 -17.51
CA MET A 752 -21.96 -17.06 -18.92
C MET A 752 -21.09 -18.08 -19.64
N PHE A 753 -20.14 -18.71 -18.94
CA PHE A 753 -19.25 -19.73 -19.50
C PHE A 753 -19.94 -21.09 -19.54
N GLU A 754 -20.77 -21.40 -18.54
CA GLU A 754 -21.56 -22.64 -18.48
C GLU A 754 -22.60 -22.72 -19.62
N ARG A 755 -23.18 -21.57 -20.01
CA ARG A 755 -24.08 -21.47 -21.18
C ARG A 755 -23.39 -21.81 -22.52
N VAL A 756 -22.09 -21.58 -22.64
CA VAL A 756 -21.32 -21.68 -23.90
C VAL A 756 -20.53 -22.99 -23.97
N LEU A 757 -19.87 -23.37 -22.88
CA LEU A 757 -18.96 -24.53 -22.80
C LEU A 757 -19.59 -25.73 -22.06
N GLY A 758 -20.84 -25.63 -21.63
CA GLY A 758 -21.54 -26.66 -20.87
C GLY A 758 -21.10 -26.73 -19.40
N GLU A 759 -21.37 -27.88 -18.77
CA GLU A 759 -21.01 -28.13 -17.38
C GLU A 759 -19.51 -27.91 -17.13
N HIS A 760 -19.17 -27.30 -16.00
CA HIS A 760 -17.82 -26.83 -15.66
C HIS A 760 -17.19 -25.84 -16.67
N GLY A 761 -17.98 -25.14 -17.50
CA GLY A 761 -17.48 -24.14 -18.45
C GLY A 761 -16.58 -23.07 -17.83
N GLY A 762 -16.87 -22.65 -16.60
CA GLY A 762 -16.01 -21.74 -15.83
C GLY A 762 -14.61 -22.32 -15.54
N ALA A 763 -14.49 -23.63 -15.32
CA ALA A 763 -13.21 -24.31 -15.11
C ALA A 763 -12.38 -24.36 -16.40
N ARG A 764 -13.04 -24.62 -17.54
CA ARG A 764 -12.40 -24.61 -18.87
C ARG A 764 -11.89 -23.22 -19.22
N TYR A 765 -12.69 -22.17 -19.01
CA TYR A 765 -12.27 -20.77 -19.20
C TYR A 765 -11.12 -20.36 -18.26
N MET A 766 -11.19 -20.70 -16.97
CA MET A 766 -10.12 -20.37 -16.02
C MET A 766 -8.80 -21.08 -16.38
N THR A 767 -8.87 -22.35 -16.77
CA THR A 767 -7.71 -23.13 -17.22
C THR A 767 -7.14 -22.56 -18.53
N TRP A 768 -7.99 -22.13 -19.47
CA TRP A 768 -7.57 -21.44 -20.70
C TRP A 768 -6.83 -20.14 -20.43
N MET A 769 -7.35 -19.27 -19.54
CA MET A 769 -6.65 -18.05 -19.14
C MET A 769 -5.25 -18.37 -18.59
N ALA A 770 -5.18 -19.33 -17.66
CA ALA A 770 -3.93 -19.69 -16.98
C ALA A 770 -2.94 -20.47 -17.89
N ALA A 771 -3.42 -21.08 -18.98
CA ALA A 771 -2.61 -21.71 -20.03
C ALA A 771 -2.05 -20.73 -21.08
N GLY A 772 -2.33 -19.42 -20.97
CA GLY A 772 -1.85 -18.38 -21.89
C GLY A 772 -2.90 -17.79 -22.83
N GLY A 773 -4.17 -18.19 -22.73
CA GLY A 773 -5.28 -17.68 -23.56
C GLY A 773 -5.54 -16.17 -23.43
N THR A 774 -5.02 -15.52 -22.39
CA THR A 774 -5.09 -14.07 -22.21
C THR A 774 -4.18 -13.28 -23.17
N THR A 775 -3.35 -13.93 -23.98
CA THR A 775 -2.33 -13.31 -24.87
C THR A 775 -1.27 -12.47 -24.14
N VAL A 776 -1.19 -12.56 -22.82
CA VAL A 776 -0.16 -11.88 -22.01
C VAL A 776 1.16 -12.65 -22.12
N THR A 777 2.16 -12.02 -22.71
CA THR A 777 3.53 -12.57 -22.75
C THR A 777 4.19 -12.44 -21.38
N PHE A 778 4.45 -13.58 -20.75
CA PHE A 778 5.38 -13.66 -19.61
C PHE A 778 6.76 -14.06 -20.15
N THR A 779 7.83 -13.49 -19.60
CA THR A 779 9.19 -13.92 -19.92
C THR A 779 9.61 -15.09 -19.01
N PRO A 780 10.58 -15.94 -19.40
CA PRO A 780 11.06 -17.03 -18.55
C PRO A 780 11.59 -16.55 -17.19
N GLU A 781 12.27 -15.42 -17.16
CA GLU A 781 12.84 -14.81 -15.96
C GLU A 781 11.75 -14.22 -15.06
N PHE A 782 10.68 -13.64 -15.64
CA PHE A 782 9.49 -13.23 -14.89
C PHE A 782 8.82 -14.44 -14.23
N MET A 783 8.62 -15.52 -14.98
CA MET A 783 8.04 -16.75 -14.45
C MET A 783 8.89 -17.34 -13.31
N GLN A 784 10.22 -17.36 -13.46
CA GLN A 784 11.12 -17.83 -12.41
C GLN A 784 11.10 -16.94 -11.16
N ALA A 785 11.09 -15.61 -11.33
CA ALA A 785 11.25 -14.64 -10.24
C ALA A 785 10.06 -14.56 -9.28
N TRP A 786 8.85 -14.92 -9.72
CA TRP A 786 7.61 -14.70 -8.96
C TRP A 786 7.02 -15.97 -8.31
N ILE A 787 7.68 -17.13 -8.34
CA ILE A 787 7.15 -18.36 -7.74
C ILE A 787 7.55 -18.51 -6.28
N LYS A 788 6.59 -18.90 -5.43
CA LYS A 788 6.79 -19.19 -3.99
C LYS A 788 7.43 -20.56 -3.78
N TYR A 789 8.74 -20.55 -3.56
CA TYR A 789 9.48 -21.71 -3.06
C TYR A 789 9.23 -21.90 -1.55
N GLY A 790 9.26 -23.15 -1.09
CA GLY A 790 9.21 -23.49 0.34
C GLY A 790 7.81 -23.48 0.98
N GLU A 791 7.08 -22.36 0.94
CA GLU A 791 5.79 -22.25 1.64
C GLU A 791 4.65 -23.10 1.05
N VAL A 792 4.84 -23.62 -0.16
CA VAL A 792 3.97 -24.59 -0.83
C VAL A 792 4.83 -25.69 -1.43
N ASP A 793 4.35 -26.94 -1.34
CA ASP A 793 5.04 -28.12 -1.87
C ASP A 793 4.85 -28.25 -3.40
N ILE A 794 5.50 -27.33 -4.14
CA ILE A 794 5.66 -27.34 -5.59
C ILE A 794 7.16 -27.34 -5.94
N ASP A 795 7.56 -28.10 -6.95
CA ASP A 795 8.92 -28.23 -7.48
C ASP A 795 8.91 -28.27 -9.01
N PHE A 796 9.93 -27.73 -9.65
CA PHE A 796 10.16 -27.64 -11.11
C PHE A 796 11.60 -27.14 -11.34
N SER A 797 12.06 -27.08 -12.60
CA SER A 797 13.44 -26.67 -12.93
C SER A 797 13.67 -25.16 -12.73
N PRO A 798 14.74 -24.76 -12.01
CA PRO A 798 15.19 -23.37 -11.95
C PRO A 798 15.97 -22.94 -13.20
N ARG A 799 16.03 -23.74 -14.28
CA ARG A 799 16.63 -23.34 -15.55
C ARG A 799 15.61 -22.69 -16.47
N GLU A 800 15.94 -21.47 -16.89
CA GLU A 800 15.28 -20.73 -17.97
C GLU A 800 15.01 -21.60 -19.23
N THR A 801 15.97 -22.43 -19.63
CA THR A 801 15.88 -23.30 -20.82
C THR A 801 14.85 -24.42 -20.73
N ASP A 802 14.39 -24.79 -19.53
CA ASP A 802 13.30 -25.77 -19.37
C ASP A 802 11.91 -25.09 -19.50
N TRP A 803 11.80 -23.79 -19.18
CA TRP A 803 10.57 -23.00 -19.39
C TRP A 803 10.16 -22.87 -20.86
N GLY A 804 11.12 -22.92 -21.79
CA GLY A 804 10.84 -22.98 -23.23
C GLY A 804 10.07 -24.24 -23.66
N LYS A 805 10.16 -25.34 -22.88
CA LYS A 805 9.46 -26.62 -23.14
C LYS A 805 8.08 -26.64 -22.47
N TRP A 806 8.01 -26.14 -21.24
CA TRP A 806 6.78 -26.16 -20.44
C TRP A 806 5.83 -25.01 -20.81
N GLY A 807 6.37 -23.90 -21.29
CA GLY A 807 5.67 -22.69 -21.69
C GLY A 807 5.70 -21.61 -20.61
N ALA A 808 6.03 -20.37 -20.99
CA ALA A 808 5.98 -19.21 -20.10
C ALA A 808 4.54 -18.72 -19.90
N ASN A 809 3.76 -19.49 -19.15
CA ASN A 809 2.42 -19.16 -18.67
C ASN A 809 2.24 -19.73 -17.25
N MET A 810 1.16 -19.34 -16.56
CA MET A 810 0.93 -19.72 -15.16
C MET A 810 1.00 -21.25 -14.96
N LEU A 811 0.27 -22.02 -15.77
CA LEU A 811 0.26 -23.49 -15.63
C LEU A 811 1.49 -24.20 -16.24
N GLY A 812 2.41 -23.47 -16.86
CA GLY A 812 3.75 -24.00 -17.20
C GLY A 812 4.50 -24.51 -15.97
N ALA A 813 4.30 -23.90 -14.79
CA ALA A 813 4.80 -24.41 -13.51
C ALA A 813 4.22 -25.79 -13.15
N ALA A 814 2.93 -26.04 -13.45
CA ALA A 814 2.29 -27.33 -13.24
C ALA A 814 2.82 -28.40 -14.22
N ARG A 815 3.11 -28.02 -15.47
CA ARG A 815 3.82 -28.91 -16.41
C ARG A 815 5.20 -29.29 -15.89
N GLY A 816 5.99 -28.33 -15.41
CA GLY A 816 7.32 -28.61 -14.85
C GLY A 816 7.28 -29.52 -13.61
N ALA A 817 6.29 -29.32 -12.73
CA ALA A 817 6.02 -30.23 -11.61
C ALA A 817 5.66 -31.64 -12.07
N CYS A 818 4.74 -31.77 -13.03
CA CYS A 818 4.36 -33.07 -13.57
C CYS A 818 5.49 -33.74 -14.37
N ASP A 819 6.37 -32.99 -15.03
CA ASP A 819 7.55 -33.51 -15.73
C ASP A 819 8.60 -34.05 -14.74
N LEU A 820 8.83 -33.37 -13.60
CA LEU A 820 9.65 -33.91 -12.51
C LEU A 820 9.02 -35.14 -11.84
N VAL A 821 7.69 -35.22 -11.72
CA VAL A 821 6.98 -36.42 -11.24
C VAL A 821 7.13 -37.57 -12.24
N ARG A 822 6.96 -37.29 -13.54
CA ARG A 822 7.07 -38.25 -14.66
C ARG A 822 8.40 -39.00 -14.67
N VAL A 823 9.50 -38.33 -14.30
CA VAL A 823 10.85 -38.92 -14.22
C VAL A 823 11.31 -39.27 -12.79
N GLY A 824 10.40 -39.26 -11.81
CA GLY A 824 10.68 -39.64 -10.42
C GLY A 824 11.64 -38.71 -9.64
N LYS A 825 11.77 -37.44 -10.05
CA LYS A 825 12.77 -36.49 -9.49
C LYS A 825 12.16 -35.33 -8.68
N PHE A 826 10.84 -35.21 -8.61
CA PHE A 826 10.15 -34.20 -7.81
C PHE A 826 10.61 -34.20 -6.33
N GLY A 827 11.06 -33.07 -5.84
CA GLY A 827 11.55 -32.86 -4.46
C GLY A 827 12.89 -33.54 -4.14
N THR A 828 13.56 -34.18 -5.10
CA THR A 828 14.75 -35.02 -4.81
C THR A 828 16.08 -34.27 -4.71
N GLY A 829 16.14 -33.00 -5.14
CA GLY A 829 17.43 -32.32 -5.32
C GLY A 829 18.25 -32.87 -6.50
N SER A 830 17.62 -33.50 -7.48
CA SER A 830 18.31 -33.99 -8.69
C SER A 830 18.97 -32.86 -9.47
N SER A 831 19.95 -33.22 -10.32
CA SER A 831 20.66 -32.30 -11.22
C SER A 831 20.04 -32.19 -12.61
N GLU A 832 19.32 -33.21 -13.10
CA GLU A 832 18.79 -33.25 -14.47
C GLU A 832 17.44 -34.00 -14.59
N PRO A 833 16.32 -33.31 -14.89
CA PRO A 833 16.15 -31.87 -14.76
C PRO A 833 16.42 -31.43 -13.31
N PRO A 834 17.02 -30.26 -13.07
CA PRO A 834 17.32 -29.84 -11.71
C PRO A 834 16.05 -29.59 -10.89
N SER A 835 16.09 -29.89 -9.59
CA SER A 835 15.00 -29.62 -8.64
C SER A 835 15.18 -28.23 -8.03
N GLY A 836 14.19 -27.35 -8.21
CA GLY A 836 14.17 -25.98 -7.68
C GLY A 836 13.67 -25.89 -6.23
N ASN A 837 12.90 -26.86 -5.78
CA ASN A 837 12.41 -26.99 -4.40
C ASN A 837 12.67 -28.41 -3.83
N PRO A 838 13.93 -28.73 -3.48
CA PRO A 838 14.29 -29.98 -2.80
C PRO A 838 13.69 -30.13 -1.38
N SER A 839 12.85 -29.19 -0.92
CA SER A 839 12.10 -29.30 0.34
C SER A 839 10.66 -29.81 0.16
N ALA A 840 10.15 -29.87 -1.07
CA ALA A 840 8.78 -30.28 -1.39
C ALA A 840 8.56 -31.81 -1.39
N ILE A 841 9.31 -32.56 -0.58
CA ILE A 841 9.45 -34.03 -0.73
C ILE A 841 8.10 -34.76 -0.63
N GLY A 842 7.23 -34.39 0.32
CA GLY A 842 5.90 -34.97 0.44
C GLY A 842 4.87 -34.44 -0.57
N GLY A 843 5.20 -33.38 -1.29
CA GLY A 843 4.42 -32.94 -2.46
C GLY A 843 4.39 -33.98 -3.58
N ALA A 844 5.36 -34.91 -3.65
CA ALA A 844 5.45 -35.91 -4.71
C ALA A 844 4.18 -36.78 -4.83
N THR A 845 3.59 -37.24 -3.72
CA THR A 845 2.35 -38.02 -3.73
C THR A 845 1.14 -37.18 -4.15
N LEU A 846 1.07 -35.92 -3.71
CA LEU A 846 0.03 -34.97 -4.12
C LEU A 846 0.09 -34.72 -5.64
N TRP A 847 1.26 -34.34 -6.15
CA TRP A 847 1.42 -34.05 -7.57
C TRP A 847 1.24 -35.29 -8.42
N LYS A 848 1.73 -36.48 -8.02
CA LYS A 848 1.44 -37.73 -8.74
C LYS A 848 -0.06 -37.97 -8.91
N LYS A 849 -0.86 -37.79 -7.85
CA LYS A 849 -2.34 -37.89 -7.94
C LYS A 849 -2.95 -36.89 -8.93
N VAL A 850 -2.48 -35.63 -8.96
CA VAL A 850 -2.98 -34.61 -9.89
C VAL A 850 -2.58 -34.92 -11.33
N CYS A 851 -1.31 -35.21 -11.57
CA CYS A 851 -0.78 -35.43 -12.90
C CYS A 851 -1.33 -36.72 -13.55
N THR A 852 -1.70 -37.74 -12.76
CA THR A 852 -2.21 -39.02 -13.28
C THR A 852 -3.71 -39.27 -13.11
N LEU A 853 -4.49 -38.31 -12.59
CA LEU A 853 -5.96 -38.45 -12.56
C LEU A 853 -6.49 -38.52 -14.01
N ASP A 854 -7.19 -39.61 -14.33
CA ASP A 854 -7.70 -39.93 -15.67
C ASP A 854 -6.62 -39.88 -16.80
N ASN A 855 -5.33 -39.85 -16.44
CA ASN A 855 -4.18 -39.53 -17.30
C ASN A 855 -2.98 -40.48 -17.03
N PRO A 856 -3.04 -41.75 -17.46
CA PRO A 856 -2.10 -42.79 -17.02
C PRO A 856 -0.66 -42.49 -17.42
N LEU A 857 0.25 -42.53 -16.43
CA LEU A 857 1.69 -42.52 -16.65
C LEU A 857 2.16 -43.91 -17.07
N THR A 858 2.43 -44.10 -18.36
CA THR A 858 2.94 -45.36 -18.92
C THR A 858 4.48 -45.38 -18.94
N PRO A 859 5.13 -46.57 -19.10
CA PRO A 859 6.59 -46.66 -19.17
C PRO A 859 7.22 -45.85 -20.32
N GLU A 860 6.51 -45.68 -21.43
CA GLU A 860 6.95 -44.89 -22.59
C GLU A 860 6.96 -43.39 -22.27
N ILE A 861 5.93 -42.94 -21.53
CA ILE A 861 5.82 -41.56 -21.04
C ILE A 861 6.85 -41.29 -19.94
N GLU A 862 7.08 -42.24 -19.02
CA GLU A 862 8.13 -42.16 -17.99
C GLU A 862 9.53 -42.09 -18.61
N ALA A 863 9.85 -43.00 -19.54
CA ALA A 863 11.12 -43.00 -20.27
C ALA A 863 11.29 -41.79 -21.22
N GLY A 864 10.19 -41.21 -21.70
CA GLY A 864 10.19 -40.08 -22.63
C GLY A 864 10.59 -40.46 -24.06
N THR A 865 10.28 -41.70 -24.49
CA THR A 865 10.65 -42.22 -25.81
C THR A 865 9.79 -41.67 -26.96
N ASP A 866 8.59 -41.18 -26.66
CA ASP A 866 7.71 -40.48 -27.59
C ASP A 866 7.45 -39.05 -27.08
N SER A 867 7.93 -38.05 -27.81
CA SER A 867 7.80 -36.63 -27.45
C SER A 867 6.39 -36.07 -27.67
N ALA A 868 5.58 -36.68 -28.56
CA ALA A 868 4.19 -36.31 -28.76
C ALA A 868 3.32 -36.85 -27.62
N ALA A 869 3.50 -38.12 -27.24
CA ALA A 869 2.80 -38.73 -26.10
C ALA A 869 3.12 -38.03 -24.77
N VAL A 870 4.39 -37.66 -24.54
CA VAL A 870 4.78 -36.84 -23.36
C VAL A 870 4.15 -35.45 -23.42
N SER A 871 4.08 -34.81 -24.59
CA SER A 871 3.44 -33.49 -24.75
C SER A 871 1.94 -33.54 -24.46
N GLU A 872 1.22 -34.55 -24.94
CA GLU A 872 -0.20 -34.75 -24.64
C GLU A 872 -0.45 -35.07 -23.16
N TRP A 873 0.35 -35.96 -22.56
CA TRP A 873 0.26 -36.28 -21.14
C TRP A 873 0.52 -35.04 -20.25
N LEU A 874 1.48 -34.19 -20.63
CA LEU A 874 1.75 -32.91 -19.96
C LEU A 874 0.64 -31.87 -20.21
N GLN A 875 -0.05 -31.87 -21.36
CA GLN A 875 -1.24 -31.05 -21.59
C GLN A 875 -2.40 -31.47 -20.69
N HIS A 876 -2.67 -32.77 -20.57
CA HIS A 876 -3.72 -33.30 -19.70
C HIS A 876 -3.40 -33.08 -18.21
N ALA A 877 -2.16 -33.33 -17.79
CA ALA A 877 -1.71 -33.04 -16.42
C ALA A 877 -1.80 -31.53 -16.08
N GLN A 878 -1.56 -30.65 -17.06
CA GLN A 878 -1.78 -29.21 -16.91
C GLN A 878 -3.27 -28.85 -16.75
N PHE A 879 -4.15 -29.48 -17.54
CA PHE A 879 -5.60 -29.33 -17.43
C PHE A 879 -6.08 -29.73 -16.03
N ASN A 880 -5.66 -30.90 -15.54
CA ASN A 880 -5.99 -31.39 -14.20
C ASN A 880 -5.61 -30.38 -13.12
N ALA A 881 -4.39 -29.81 -13.18
CA ALA A 881 -3.95 -28.80 -12.22
C ALA A 881 -4.84 -27.53 -12.25
N GLY A 882 -5.19 -27.03 -13.44
CA GLY A 882 -6.13 -25.92 -13.59
C GLY A 882 -7.51 -26.21 -12.98
N VAL A 883 -8.01 -27.43 -13.18
CA VAL A 883 -9.26 -27.91 -12.58
C VAL A 883 -9.17 -28.02 -11.05
N MET A 884 -8.06 -28.50 -10.49
CA MET A 884 -7.85 -28.50 -9.02
C MET A 884 -7.97 -27.08 -8.44
N ALA A 885 -7.28 -26.11 -9.06
CA ALA A 885 -7.32 -24.71 -8.61
C ALA A 885 -8.72 -24.09 -8.75
N TYR A 886 -9.48 -24.47 -9.80
CA TYR A 886 -10.87 -24.00 -10.00
C TYR A 886 -11.78 -24.41 -8.84
N PHE A 887 -11.74 -25.67 -8.40
CA PHE A 887 -12.58 -26.12 -7.28
C PHE A 887 -12.24 -25.40 -5.98
N TYR A 888 -10.96 -25.25 -5.63
CA TYR A 888 -10.55 -24.46 -4.46
C TYR A 888 -11.01 -22.98 -4.54
N LEU A 889 -10.92 -22.37 -5.72
CA LEU A 889 -11.43 -21.02 -5.97
C LEU A 889 -12.95 -20.92 -5.81
N ARG A 890 -13.69 -21.85 -6.42
CA ARG A 890 -15.16 -21.94 -6.38
C ARG A 890 -15.66 -22.15 -4.95
N ASP A 891 -15.03 -23.05 -4.21
CA ASP A 891 -15.62 -23.64 -3.02
C ASP A 891 -15.10 -23.10 -1.70
N GLU A 892 -13.87 -22.57 -1.66
CA GLU A 892 -13.27 -22.02 -0.45
C GLU A 892 -12.91 -20.54 -0.63
N LEU A 893 -12.15 -20.17 -1.65
CA LEU A 893 -11.59 -18.81 -1.76
C LEU A 893 -12.65 -17.74 -2.07
N SER A 894 -13.62 -18.02 -2.96
CA SER A 894 -14.76 -17.13 -3.24
C SER A 894 -15.58 -16.81 -1.96
N LYS A 895 -15.59 -17.74 -1.00
CA LYS A 895 -16.27 -17.66 0.30
C LYS A 895 -15.37 -17.04 1.38
N GLY A 896 -14.25 -16.42 0.99
CA GLY A 896 -13.29 -15.74 1.86
C GLY A 896 -12.33 -16.67 2.62
N ARG A 897 -12.31 -17.97 2.32
CA ARG A 897 -11.49 -18.95 3.06
C ARG A 897 -10.15 -19.16 2.36
N ILE A 898 -9.09 -18.65 2.97
CA ILE A 898 -7.72 -18.82 2.50
C ILE A 898 -7.09 -20.03 3.21
N TYR A 899 -6.55 -20.99 2.46
CA TYR A 899 -5.82 -22.11 3.05
C TYR A 899 -4.53 -21.62 3.75
N PRO A 900 -4.25 -22.04 5.00
CA PRO A 900 -3.06 -21.63 5.72
C PRO A 900 -1.79 -22.26 5.12
N LEU A 901 -0.73 -21.46 4.98
CA LEU A 901 0.59 -21.94 4.57
C LEU A 901 1.35 -22.56 5.76
N ARG A 902 2.33 -23.44 5.50
CA ARG A 902 3.08 -24.12 6.58
C ARG A 902 3.77 -23.15 7.55
N GLY A 903 4.09 -21.94 7.11
CA GLY A 903 4.68 -20.87 7.93
C GLY A 903 3.69 -20.13 8.85
N GLU A 904 2.38 -20.34 8.72
CA GLU A 904 1.36 -19.57 9.46
C GLU A 904 0.93 -20.25 10.77
N CYS A 905 1.02 -21.59 10.79
CA CYS A 905 0.69 -22.53 11.86
C CYS A 905 -0.76 -22.50 12.38
N ASP A 906 -1.16 -23.57 13.08
CA ASP A 906 -2.49 -23.67 13.67
C ASP A 906 -2.53 -22.83 14.98
N LYS A 907 -3.06 -21.61 14.87
CA LYS A 907 -3.29 -20.69 15.99
C LYS A 907 -4.74 -20.80 16.47
N ARG A 908 -5.00 -21.81 17.32
CA ARG A 908 -6.30 -22.05 17.99
C ARG A 908 -6.23 -21.82 19.50
#